data_AF-A0A9W9S916-F1
#
_entry.id   AF-A0A9W9S916-F1
#
_cell.length_a   1.000
_cell.length_b   1.000
_cell.length_c   1.000
_cell.angle_alpha   90.00
_cell.angle_beta   90.00
_cell.angle_gamma   90.00
#
_symmetry.space_group_name_H-M   'P 1'
#
loop_
_entity.id
_entity.type
_entity.pdbx_description
1 polymer ?
#
loop_
_entity_poly.entity_id
_entity_poly.type
_entity_poly.pdbx_seq_one_letter_code
_entity_poly.pdbx_strand_id
1 'polypeptide(L)'
;MWRFHGEKREGDVLRRFQKEVDDGMKLSRQLQEAIVGDKLDVVTGIRATAPVGMEATLDIAELFKTYWAFGTTDIDETSRSLAVHSNPMFAHKDGNMVLHYGTDPVLGFHISACYVPIDLKPPQRGYSSEKPGLYEIINTARTEFNNWRKGCGGFFICYNRASFVAFLCLVKTRTDTDWNKTMEKLLDLIDQGTSLAFSNIYMQELNLWMHMKGVYSIDVLQGSPKIPIVNPQFETLQGWQKMPCTVSIALRVPRSKLEPFIAGTMKVGGFTPPLHAILQSSPRAANQWQHMFAATQIGFGILKTKGSRYSDSFEVEIDEDPLGWKGNSPMLLSFYVPSWILLQEPRTATVSLAIPLSTTTLKEVDYVYITKNQPYQTDFMPINGFNPEDVKNQVDQAGSSETVITATVNEQTGQMSSFTGRIQILSEQSKALLRDGSAVKRSSRSPFNHALSLEKGPTFNANFPAAVLDSTVKVRIARKSSYLELIADIAKSTHWSTLKSFMYPVFLDSGSPALWNVPYLNFSSLPAIDFGDSSSNRLKWLKTHIPTMWSAQEGALKFNPSLPASPSVRARVDFKDGLFHIFLGFSGTMSPRASVYAIDCPEEKGVHILIFVSRILLDVSNRTVVLDAAVLPLYSDLMVKITPALDAMMNSSHDPKSILTSKEALYLWKEALPAWTERCRSWAHKPSCEYITTPKIPLSIKFGKRVLCSCGDGTVPIDFMPKFPGWKELAKHSVRVAISPAFASALVDKLIDFSVSPLASEASGEDLNGCQVCDKDKRADGSDLMTCSRCHKAKYCSKDCQKVGWKKHKMVCKADGN
;
A
#
# COMPACT_ATOMS: atom_id res chain seq x y z
N MET A 1 6.47 -0.69 -31.86
CA MET A 1 6.27 -1.25 -30.50
C MET A 1 6.22 -2.79 -30.50
N TRP A 2 5.72 -3.44 -31.56
CA TRP A 2 5.38 -4.87 -31.63
C TRP A 2 6.51 -5.90 -31.84
N ARG A 3 7.79 -5.49 -31.93
CA ARG A 3 8.92 -6.43 -32.18
C ARG A 3 9.52 -7.06 -30.91
N PHE A 4 9.05 -6.69 -29.72
CA PHE A 4 9.60 -7.17 -28.44
C PHE A 4 9.17 -8.61 -28.08
N HIS A 5 8.05 -9.10 -28.62
CA HIS A 5 7.47 -10.41 -28.29
C HIS A 5 7.51 -11.43 -29.43
N GLY A 6 8.21 -11.12 -30.51
CA GLY A 6 8.39 -12.05 -31.61
C GLY A 6 9.81 -12.63 -31.63
N GLU A 7 9.97 -13.92 -31.37
CA GLU A 7 10.79 -14.69 -32.30
C GLU A 7 10.27 -14.35 -33.70
N LYS A 8 11.15 -14.05 -34.65
CA LYS A 8 10.73 -13.73 -36.01
C LYS A 8 10.19 -15.03 -36.63
N ARG A 9 8.92 -15.31 -36.39
CA ARG A 9 8.22 -16.45 -36.97
C ARG A 9 7.96 -16.10 -38.42
N GLU A 10 8.40 -16.95 -39.33
CA GLU A 10 8.20 -16.81 -40.76
C GLU A 10 7.63 -18.12 -41.32
N GLY A 11 6.98 -18.03 -42.48
CA GLY A 11 6.40 -19.19 -43.17
C GLY A 11 5.43 -20.00 -42.30
N ASP A 12 5.64 -21.32 -42.27
CA ASP A 12 4.74 -22.27 -41.59
C ASP A 12 4.72 -22.13 -40.08
N VAL A 13 5.82 -21.66 -39.48
CA VAL A 13 5.93 -21.45 -38.03
C VAL A 13 5.02 -20.30 -37.60
N LEU A 14 4.97 -19.21 -38.39
CA LEU A 14 4.05 -18.10 -38.13
C LEU A 14 2.60 -18.53 -38.31
N ARG A 15 2.31 -19.29 -39.37
CA ARG A 15 0.96 -19.80 -39.63
C ARG A 15 0.47 -20.72 -38.51
N ARG A 16 1.31 -21.63 -38.03
CA ARG A 16 0.97 -22.55 -36.93
C ARG A 16 0.76 -21.79 -35.62
N PHE A 17 1.67 -20.89 -35.28
CA PHE A 17 1.55 -20.07 -34.07
C PHE A 17 0.28 -19.21 -34.10
N GLN A 18 0.01 -18.52 -35.22
CA GLN A 18 -1.20 -17.71 -35.34
C GLN A 18 -2.47 -18.56 -35.20
N LYS A 19 -2.47 -19.76 -35.79
CA LYS A 19 -3.57 -20.71 -35.65
C LYS A 19 -3.78 -21.14 -34.19
N GLU A 20 -2.71 -21.47 -33.47
CA GLU A 20 -2.77 -21.85 -32.05
C GLU A 20 -3.27 -20.69 -31.16
N VAL A 21 -2.81 -19.47 -31.43
CA VAL A 21 -3.30 -18.23 -30.79
C VAL A 21 -4.80 -18.06 -31.04
N ASP A 22 -5.24 -18.20 -32.29
CA ASP A 22 -6.64 -18.04 -32.68
C ASP A 22 -7.53 -19.15 -32.08
N ASP A 23 -7.02 -20.38 -32.00
CA ASP A 23 -7.70 -21.51 -31.36
C ASP A 23 -7.77 -21.32 -29.83
N GLY A 24 -6.71 -20.79 -29.20
CA GLY A 24 -6.72 -20.39 -27.79
C GLY A 24 -7.69 -19.25 -27.49
N MET A 25 -7.83 -18.26 -28.38
CA MET A 25 -8.84 -17.20 -28.27
C MET A 25 -10.27 -17.75 -28.44
N LYS A 26 -10.49 -18.71 -29.35
CA LYS A 26 -11.78 -19.41 -29.45
C LYS A 26 -12.11 -20.17 -28.16
N LEU A 27 -11.15 -20.91 -27.61
CA LEU A 27 -11.32 -21.62 -26.34
C LEU A 27 -11.61 -20.65 -25.18
N SER A 28 -10.92 -19.51 -25.15
CA SER A 28 -11.15 -18.45 -24.15
C SER A 28 -12.57 -17.88 -24.23
N ARG A 29 -13.09 -17.65 -25.44
CA ARG A 29 -14.48 -17.23 -25.66
C ARG A 29 -15.47 -18.30 -25.22
N GLN A 30 -15.24 -19.56 -25.58
CA GLN A 30 -16.09 -20.67 -25.14
C GLN A 30 -16.12 -20.80 -23.60
N LEU A 31 -14.97 -20.63 -22.94
CA LEU A 31 -14.89 -20.63 -21.48
C LEU A 31 -15.59 -19.41 -20.87
N GLN A 32 -15.43 -18.22 -21.46
CA GLN A 32 -16.12 -17.02 -21.02
C GLN A 32 -17.64 -17.18 -21.18
N GLU A 33 -18.12 -17.69 -22.32
CA GLU A 33 -19.54 -18.00 -22.55
C GLU A 33 -20.06 -19.06 -21.57
N ALA A 34 -19.28 -20.12 -21.30
CA ALA A 34 -19.68 -21.18 -20.39
C ALA A 34 -19.74 -20.74 -18.91
N ILE A 35 -18.85 -19.85 -18.48
CA ILE A 35 -18.74 -19.40 -17.08
C ILE A 35 -19.61 -18.17 -16.81
N VAL A 36 -19.62 -17.20 -17.73
CA VAL A 36 -20.31 -15.91 -17.57
C VAL A 36 -21.69 -15.95 -18.25
N GLY A 37 -21.74 -16.43 -19.49
CA GLY A 37 -22.93 -16.41 -20.35
C GLY A 37 -23.49 -15.00 -20.61
N ASP A 38 -24.71 -14.92 -21.13
CA ASP A 38 -25.38 -13.64 -21.45
C ASP A 38 -26.07 -12.97 -20.25
N LYS A 39 -26.14 -13.66 -19.11
CA LYS A 39 -26.96 -13.24 -17.97
C LYS A 39 -26.20 -12.45 -16.90
N LEU A 40 -24.86 -12.41 -16.96
CA LEU A 40 -24.03 -11.88 -15.88
C LEU A 40 -23.20 -10.69 -16.37
N ASP A 41 -23.44 -9.51 -15.80
CA ASP A 41 -22.61 -8.33 -16.06
C ASP A 41 -21.28 -8.45 -15.32
N VAL A 42 -20.19 -8.60 -16.07
CA VAL A 42 -18.83 -8.66 -15.51
C VAL A 42 -18.31 -7.24 -15.33
N VAL A 43 -18.06 -6.88 -14.07
CA VAL A 43 -17.63 -5.53 -13.66
C VAL A 43 -16.27 -5.55 -12.97
N THR A 44 -15.38 -6.46 -13.35
CA THR A 44 -14.04 -6.57 -12.75
C THR A 44 -13.26 -5.26 -12.85
N GLY A 45 -13.43 -4.52 -13.95
CA GLY A 45 -12.88 -3.19 -14.19
C GLY A 45 -13.33 -2.08 -13.24
N ILE A 46 -14.37 -2.28 -12.41
CA ILE A 46 -14.96 -1.23 -11.57
C ILE A 46 -13.95 -0.59 -10.60
N ARG A 47 -12.88 -1.32 -10.23
CA ARG A 47 -11.81 -0.79 -9.39
C ARG A 47 -10.99 0.33 -10.05
N ALA A 48 -10.96 0.37 -11.38
CA ALA A 48 -10.30 1.41 -12.16
C ALA A 48 -11.04 2.75 -12.10
N THR A 49 -12.32 2.72 -11.72
CA THR A 49 -13.20 3.89 -11.69
C THR A 49 -13.33 4.47 -10.28
N ALA A 50 -12.78 3.83 -9.25
CA ALA A 50 -12.87 4.34 -7.89
C ALA A 50 -12.29 5.78 -7.77
N PRO A 51 -12.98 6.71 -7.08
CA PRO A 51 -14.13 6.48 -6.20
C PRO A 51 -15.53 6.44 -6.86
N VAL A 52 -15.66 6.60 -8.18
CA VAL A 52 -16.96 6.71 -8.89
C VAL A 52 -17.56 5.35 -9.31
N GLY A 53 -17.38 4.33 -8.49
CA GLY A 53 -17.66 2.93 -8.85
C GLY A 53 -19.07 2.71 -9.41
N MET A 54 -20.09 3.22 -8.70
CA MET A 54 -21.50 2.95 -9.02
C MET A 54 -21.90 3.51 -10.38
N GLU A 55 -21.53 4.76 -10.67
CA GLU A 55 -21.86 5.49 -11.88
C GLU A 55 -21.23 4.88 -13.14
N ALA A 56 -20.08 4.23 -12.97
CA ALA A 56 -19.36 3.59 -14.07
C ALA A 56 -19.74 2.13 -14.31
N THR A 57 -20.54 1.51 -13.43
CA THR A 57 -20.84 0.05 -13.45
C THR A 57 -21.28 -0.46 -14.82
N LEU A 58 -22.27 0.23 -15.43
CA LEU A 58 -22.81 -0.16 -16.74
C LEU A 58 -21.79 0.03 -17.86
N ASP A 59 -21.01 1.12 -17.83
CA ASP A 59 -20.00 1.40 -18.86
C ASP A 59 -18.87 0.37 -18.81
N ILE A 60 -18.47 -0.04 -17.61
CA ILE A 60 -17.45 -1.09 -17.43
C ILE A 60 -17.97 -2.44 -17.93
N ALA A 61 -19.23 -2.79 -17.62
CA ALA A 61 -19.84 -4.00 -18.15
C ALA A 61 -19.92 -3.97 -19.69
N GLU A 62 -20.24 -2.82 -20.28
CA GLU A 62 -20.30 -2.63 -21.72
C GLU A 62 -18.90 -2.66 -22.38
N LEU A 63 -17.89 -2.04 -21.77
CA LEU A 63 -16.50 -2.11 -22.22
C LEU A 63 -15.97 -3.55 -22.17
N PHE A 64 -16.30 -4.29 -21.10
CA PHE A 64 -15.96 -5.70 -21.00
C PHE A 64 -16.62 -6.52 -22.13
N LYS A 65 -17.93 -6.35 -22.35
CA LYS A 65 -18.67 -7.01 -23.43
C LYS A 65 -18.08 -6.68 -24.80
N THR A 66 -17.78 -5.40 -25.04
CA THR A 66 -17.16 -4.92 -26.28
C THR A 66 -15.80 -5.56 -26.49
N TYR A 67 -14.96 -5.59 -25.45
CA TYR A 67 -13.64 -6.23 -25.53
C TYR A 67 -13.74 -7.73 -25.84
N TRP A 68 -14.64 -8.47 -25.20
CA TRP A 68 -14.79 -9.91 -25.46
C TRP A 68 -15.45 -10.22 -26.81
N ALA A 69 -16.30 -9.33 -27.31
CA ALA A 69 -16.89 -9.45 -28.65
C ALA A 69 -15.86 -9.21 -29.77
N PHE A 70 -15.02 -8.18 -29.62
CA PHE A 70 -14.15 -7.69 -30.71
C PHE A 70 -12.65 -7.93 -30.50
N GLY A 71 -12.22 -8.34 -29.30
CA GLY A 71 -10.81 -8.52 -28.93
C GLY A 71 -10.02 -7.21 -28.77
N THR A 72 -10.69 -6.05 -28.79
CA THR A 72 -10.08 -4.72 -28.68
C THR A 72 -10.96 -3.77 -27.87
N THR A 73 -10.35 -2.74 -27.28
CA THR A 73 -11.06 -1.65 -26.61
C THR A 73 -11.42 -0.49 -27.54
N ASP A 74 -11.01 -0.54 -28.81
CA ASP A 74 -11.47 0.44 -29.79
C ASP A 74 -12.97 0.30 -30.03
N ILE A 75 -13.71 1.39 -29.86
CA ILE A 75 -15.15 1.42 -30.09
C ILE A 75 -15.52 1.83 -31.52
N ASP A 76 -14.58 2.42 -32.27
CA ASP A 76 -14.77 2.83 -33.66
C ASP A 76 -14.72 1.62 -34.60
N GLU A 77 -15.77 1.42 -35.38
CA GLU A 77 -15.92 0.26 -36.26
C GLU A 77 -14.84 0.19 -37.33
N THR A 78 -14.45 1.34 -37.90
CA THR A 78 -13.37 1.41 -38.90
C THR A 78 -12.06 0.93 -38.29
N SER A 79 -11.70 1.43 -37.11
CA SER A 79 -10.50 1.04 -36.36
C SER A 79 -10.52 -0.44 -35.98
N ARG A 80 -11.68 -0.97 -35.58
CA ARG A 80 -11.86 -2.40 -35.30
C ARG A 80 -11.69 -3.27 -36.54
N SER A 81 -12.19 -2.83 -37.70
CA SER A 81 -12.05 -3.58 -38.95
C SER A 81 -10.58 -3.76 -39.37
N LEU A 82 -9.69 -2.88 -38.90
CA LEU A 82 -8.24 -2.98 -39.12
C LEU A 82 -7.56 -3.96 -38.14
N ALA A 83 -8.22 -4.34 -37.05
CA ALA A 83 -7.72 -5.27 -36.04
C ALA A 83 -7.96 -6.73 -36.43
N VAL A 84 -7.42 -7.14 -37.59
CA VAL A 84 -7.62 -8.48 -38.18
C VAL A 84 -6.69 -9.58 -37.62
N HIS A 85 -5.79 -9.23 -36.70
CA HIS A 85 -4.81 -10.15 -36.14
C HIS A 85 -4.89 -10.19 -34.61
N SER A 86 -5.02 -11.39 -34.04
CA SER A 86 -4.94 -11.61 -32.59
C SER A 86 -3.63 -11.09 -32.03
N ASN A 87 -3.67 -10.40 -30.89
CA ASN A 87 -2.46 -9.86 -30.27
C ASN A 87 -1.59 -11.02 -29.71
N PRO A 88 -0.41 -11.29 -30.30
CA PRO A 88 0.41 -12.45 -29.94
C PRO A 88 0.98 -12.38 -28.52
N MET A 89 0.88 -11.21 -27.87
CA MET A 89 1.23 -10.96 -26.48
C MET A 89 0.48 -11.81 -25.46
N PHE A 90 -0.74 -12.22 -25.80
CA PHE A 90 -1.57 -13.02 -24.90
C PHE A 90 -1.15 -14.48 -24.87
N ALA A 91 -0.25 -14.91 -25.76
CA ALA A 91 0.16 -16.30 -25.89
C ALA A 91 1.60 -16.60 -25.49
N HIS A 92 1.76 -17.79 -24.91
CA HIS A 92 3.06 -18.42 -24.71
C HIS A 92 3.76 -18.67 -26.07
N LYS A 93 5.07 -18.91 -26.08
CA LYS A 93 5.85 -19.11 -27.33
C LYS A 93 5.31 -20.21 -28.25
N ASP A 94 4.64 -21.20 -27.68
CA ASP A 94 4.06 -22.36 -28.37
C ASP A 94 2.59 -22.13 -28.76
N GLY A 95 2.14 -20.86 -28.85
CA GLY A 95 0.77 -20.49 -29.23
C GLY A 95 -0.30 -20.77 -28.19
N ASN A 96 -0.01 -21.64 -27.22
CA ASN A 96 -0.90 -21.99 -26.13
C ASN A 96 -1.24 -20.78 -25.26
N MET A 97 -2.54 -20.47 -25.22
CA MET A 97 -3.10 -19.46 -24.33
C MET A 97 -4.54 -19.77 -23.98
N VAL A 98 -4.92 -19.36 -22.78
CA VAL A 98 -6.32 -19.24 -22.37
C VAL A 98 -6.42 -17.97 -21.55
N LEU A 99 -7.20 -17.01 -22.03
CA LEU A 99 -7.51 -15.80 -21.27
C LEU A 99 -8.48 -16.15 -20.15
N HIS A 100 -8.17 -15.67 -18.95
CA HIS A 100 -9.10 -15.76 -17.83
C HIS A 100 -10.37 -14.96 -18.17
N TYR A 101 -11.55 -15.55 -17.98
CA TYR A 101 -12.85 -14.95 -18.36
C TYR A 101 -13.10 -13.56 -17.75
N GLY A 102 -12.47 -13.24 -16.61
CA GLY A 102 -12.53 -11.91 -15.98
C GLY A 102 -11.54 -10.86 -16.51
N THR A 103 -10.81 -11.16 -17.59
CA THR A 103 -9.82 -10.24 -18.19
C THR A 103 -10.51 -8.99 -18.71
N ASP A 104 -10.01 -7.83 -18.28
CA ASP A 104 -10.51 -6.51 -18.66
C ASP A 104 -9.30 -5.56 -18.85
N PRO A 105 -9.11 -4.95 -20.04
CA PRO A 105 -7.99 -4.06 -20.30
C PRO A 105 -7.98 -2.77 -19.48
N VAL A 106 -9.12 -2.26 -18.98
CA VAL A 106 -9.14 -0.99 -18.22
C VAL A 106 -8.71 -1.16 -16.76
N LEU A 107 -8.62 -2.40 -16.30
CA LEU A 107 -8.43 -2.81 -14.92
C LEU A 107 -7.17 -2.26 -14.23
N GLY A 108 -6.15 -1.95 -15.03
CA GLY A 108 -4.85 -1.45 -14.56
C GLY A 108 -4.73 0.07 -14.53
N PHE A 109 -5.76 0.82 -14.93
CA PHE A 109 -5.72 2.27 -15.10
C PHE A 109 -6.59 3.01 -14.08
N HIS A 110 -6.38 4.31 -13.96
CA HIS A 110 -7.19 5.20 -13.15
C HIS A 110 -8.06 6.09 -14.05
N ILE A 111 -9.29 5.64 -14.29
CA ILE A 111 -10.23 6.28 -15.23
C ILE A 111 -11.31 7.11 -14.52
N SER A 112 -11.26 7.20 -13.18
CA SER A 112 -12.22 7.99 -12.39
C SER A 112 -12.29 9.46 -12.80
N ALA A 113 -11.17 10.03 -13.27
CA ALA A 113 -11.10 11.40 -13.76
C ALA A 113 -12.06 11.71 -14.93
N CYS A 114 -12.46 10.70 -15.74
CA CYS A 114 -13.46 10.87 -16.80
C CYS A 114 -14.86 11.20 -16.27
N TYR A 115 -15.19 10.71 -15.09
CA TYR A 115 -16.54 10.78 -14.53
C TYR A 115 -16.72 12.01 -13.65
N VAL A 116 -15.64 12.54 -13.10
CA VAL A 116 -15.65 13.68 -12.18
C VAL A 116 -15.52 14.99 -12.96
N PRO A 117 -16.29 16.04 -12.65
CA PRO A 117 -16.08 17.35 -13.26
C PRO A 117 -14.75 17.91 -12.75
N ILE A 118 -13.71 17.95 -13.59
CA ILE A 118 -12.39 18.45 -13.21
C ILE A 118 -12.22 19.89 -13.71
N ASP A 119 -11.69 20.74 -12.84
CA ASP A 119 -11.24 22.09 -13.16
C ASP A 119 -9.98 22.02 -14.05
N LEU A 120 -10.19 21.91 -15.36
CA LEU A 120 -9.11 21.81 -16.35
C LEU A 120 -8.51 23.19 -16.65
N LYS A 121 -7.18 23.27 -16.60
CA LYS A 121 -6.47 24.44 -17.15
C LYS A 121 -6.73 24.53 -18.67
N PRO A 122 -6.95 25.73 -19.24
CA PRO A 122 -7.12 25.89 -20.70
C PRO A 122 -5.94 25.27 -21.47
N PRO A 123 -6.14 24.59 -22.63
CA PRO A 123 -7.28 24.65 -23.55
C PRO A 123 -8.22 23.42 -23.55
N GLN A 124 -8.12 22.54 -22.55
CA GLN A 124 -8.81 21.23 -22.55
C GLN A 124 -10.30 21.27 -22.12
N ARG A 125 -11.03 22.33 -22.43
CA ARG A 125 -12.49 22.37 -22.21
C ARG A 125 -13.20 21.59 -23.32
N GLY A 126 -13.34 20.29 -23.14
CA GLY A 126 -13.98 19.41 -24.14
C GLY A 126 -14.86 18.29 -23.58
N TYR A 127 -15.16 18.26 -22.27
CA TYR A 127 -16.01 17.20 -21.72
C TYR A 127 -17.49 17.58 -21.75
N SER A 128 -18.30 16.71 -22.37
CA SER A 128 -19.77 16.77 -22.45
C SER A 128 -20.45 16.76 -21.06
N SER A 129 -21.66 17.30 -20.99
CA SER A 129 -22.33 17.76 -19.77
C SER A 129 -22.99 16.68 -18.88
N GLU A 130 -23.14 15.42 -19.30
CA GLU A 130 -23.94 14.47 -18.49
C GLU A 130 -23.26 13.14 -18.13
N LYS A 131 -22.50 12.51 -19.04
CA LYS A 131 -21.78 11.24 -18.78
C LYS A 131 -20.66 11.04 -19.81
N PRO A 132 -19.49 10.46 -19.44
CA PRO A 132 -18.47 10.18 -20.43
C PRO A 132 -18.91 9.09 -21.41
N GLY A 133 -18.57 9.25 -22.69
CA GLY A 133 -18.70 8.18 -23.68
C GLY A 133 -17.62 7.10 -23.49
N LEU A 134 -17.89 5.87 -23.96
CA LEU A 134 -16.95 4.75 -23.82
C LEU A 134 -15.54 5.05 -24.39
N TYR A 135 -15.46 5.82 -25.48
CA TYR A 135 -14.18 6.22 -26.07
C TYR A 135 -13.38 7.15 -25.15
N GLU A 136 -14.04 8.01 -24.37
CA GLU A 136 -13.36 8.94 -23.45
C GLU A 136 -12.70 8.17 -22.30
N ILE A 137 -13.37 7.12 -21.82
CA ILE A 137 -12.85 6.19 -20.81
C ILE A 137 -11.58 5.51 -21.31
N ILE A 138 -11.64 4.93 -22.51
CA ILE A 138 -10.49 4.25 -23.14
C ILE A 138 -9.37 5.23 -23.46
N ASN A 139 -9.69 6.45 -23.93
CA ASN A 139 -8.70 7.49 -24.18
C ASN A 139 -7.99 7.94 -22.90
N THR A 140 -8.66 7.93 -21.76
CA THR A 140 -8.04 8.23 -20.47
C THR A 140 -7.05 7.15 -20.07
N ALA A 141 -7.43 5.87 -20.18
CA ALA A 141 -6.49 4.76 -19.98
C ALA A 141 -5.28 4.85 -20.92
N ARG A 142 -5.50 5.14 -22.20
CA ARG A 142 -4.43 5.35 -23.21
C ARG A 142 -3.52 6.53 -22.87
N THR A 143 -4.10 7.63 -22.38
CA THR A 143 -3.34 8.83 -21.99
C THR A 143 -2.47 8.54 -20.78
N GLU A 144 -3.00 7.87 -19.77
CA GLU A 144 -2.25 7.45 -18.59
C GLU A 144 -1.11 6.49 -18.98
N PHE A 145 -1.40 5.46 -19.79
CA PHE A 145 -0.37 4.56 -20.31
C PHE A 145 0.76 5.31 -21.03
N ASN A 146 0.41 6.28 -21.87
CA ASN A 146 1.38 7.12 -22.56
C ASN A 146 2.21 7.99 -21.61
N ASN A 147 1.61 8.48 -20.53
CA ASN A 147 2.32 9.25 -19.51
C ASN A 147 3.29 8.38 -18.72
N TRP A 148 2.90 7.16 -18.33
CA TRP A 148 3.81 6.19 -17.72
C TRP A 148 4.96 5.83 -18.66
N ARG A 149 4.68 5.56 -19.94
CA ARG A 149 5.70 5.31 -20.95
C ARG A 149 6.73 6.45 -21.05
N LYS A 150 6.32 7.69 -20.83
CA LYS A 150 7.20 8.87 -20.82
C LYS A 150 7.95 9.05 -19.50
N GLY A 151 7.34 8.71 -18.37
CA GLY A 151 7.88 8.93 -17.02
C GLY A 151 8.71 7.77 -16.46
N CYS A 152 8.59 6.57 -17.02
CA CYS A 152 9.31 5.41 -16.53
C CYS A 152 10.75 5.35 -17.04
N GLY A 153 11.63 6.12 -16.42
CA GLY A 153 13.07 5.87 -16.36
C GLY A 153 13.51 5.22 -15.03
N GLY A 154 12.59 4.61 -14.28
CA GLY A 154 12.83 4.11 -12.92
C GLY A 154 12.86 2.58 -12.82
N PHE A 155 13.76 2.07 -11.98
CA PHE A 155 13.91 0.64 -11.64
C PHE A 155 12.66 0.12 -10.91
N PHE A 156 12.11 -1.01 -11.36
CA PHE A 156 11.18 -1.79 -10.55
C PHE A 156 11.95 -2.40 -9.37
N ILE A 157 11.45 -2.21 -8.14
CA ILE A 157 11.96 -2.94 -6.97
C ILE A 157 11.52 -4.39 -7.13
N CYS A 158 12.44 -5.28 -7.50
CA CYS A 158 12.19 -6.72 -7.55
C CYS A 158 12.64 -7.37 -6.25
N TYR A 159 11.69 -7.94 -5.50
CA TYR A 159 12.00 -8.76 -4.33
C TYR A 159 12.56 -10.12 -4.78
N ASN A 160 13.72 -10.50 -4.25
CA ASN A 160 14.37 -11.80 -4.48
C ASN A 160 14.76 -12.47 -3.15
N ARG A 161 15.35 -13.67 -3.20
CA ARG A 161 15.72 -14.40 -1.97
C ARG A 161 16.77 -13.65 -1.15
N ALA A 162 17.71 -12.94 -1.77
CA ALA A 162 18.66 -12.09 -1.06
C ALA A 162 17.96 -10.98 -0.27
N SER A 163 16.95 -10.31 -0.84
CA SER A 163 16.16 -9.30 -0.12
C SER A 163 15.38 -9.87 1.07
N PHE A 164 14.88 -11.11 0.95
CA PHE A 164 14.24 -11.80 2.08
C PHE A 164 15.26 -12.17 3.16
N VAL A 165 16.46 -12.62 2.78
CA VAL A 165 17.56 -12.88 3.74
C VAL A 165 18.00 -11.60 4.43
N ALA A 166 18.02 -10.46 3.74
CA ALA A 166 18.31 -9.16 4.35
C ALA A 166 17.29 -8.82 5.44
N PHE A 167 16.00 -9.09 5.20
CA PHE A 167 14.97 -9.00 6.22
C PHE A 167 15.23 -9.97 7.38
N LEU A 168 15.63 -11.23 7.11
CA LEU A 168 15.96 -12.18 8.18
C LEU A 168 17.19 -11.77 9.00
N CYS A 169 18.18 -11.09 8.40
CA CYS A 169 19.30 -10.51 9.15
C CYS A 169 18.77 -9.53 10.20
N LEU A 170 17.84 -8.64 9.81
CA LEU A 170 17.19 -7.69 10.71
C LEU A 170 16.42 -8.40 11.84
N VAL A 171 15.70 -9.48 11.51
CA VAL A 171 14.96 -10.27 12.51
C VAL A 171 15.93 -10.92 13.49
N LYS A 172 16.97 -11.62 13.00
CA LYS A 172 17.97 -12.30 13.82
C LYS A 172 18.59 -11.37 14.87
N THR A 173 18.92 -10.16 14.45
CA THR A 173 19.52 -9.15 15.31
C THR A 173 18.58 -8.54 16.35
N ARG A 174 17.26 -8.78 16.25
CA ARG A 174 16.23 -8.17 17.11
C ARG A 174 15.46 -9.20 17.94
N THR A 175 15.77 -10.48 17.82
CA THR A 175 15.08 -11.55 18.51
C THR A 175 16.06 -12.43 19.25
N ASP A 176 15.73 -12.76 20.49
CA ASP A 176 16.45 -13.75 21.29
C ASP A 176 15.58 -15.02 21.37
N THR A 177 15.91 -16.00 20.53
CA THR A 177 15.24 -17.31 20.45
C THR A 177 16.26 -18.39 20.12
N ASP A 178 15.85 -19.67 20.17
CA ASP A 178 16.60 -20.73 19.50
C ASP A 178 16.53 -20.50 17.98
N TRP A 179 17.51 -19.74 17.49
CA TRP A 179 17.53 -19.26 16.12
C TRP A 179 17.65 -20.39 15.12
N ASN A 180 18.45 -21.42 15.42
CA ASN A 180 18.62 -22.56 14.53
C ASN A 180 17.30 -23.33 14.38
N LYS A 181 16.63 -23.65 15.49
CA LYS A 181 15.32 -24.29 15.46
C LYS A 181 14.25 -23.44 14.76
N THR A 182 14.33 -22.12 14.92
CA THR A 182 13.45 -21.16 14.22
C THR A 182 13.65 -21.24 12.70
N MET A 183 14.90 -21.26 12.23
CA MET A 183 15.23 -21.35 10.82
C MET A 183 14.89 -22.71 10.22
N GLU A 184 15.12 -23.80 10.96
CA GLU A 184 14.67 -25.15 10.56
C GLU A 184 13.16 -25.17 10.32
N LYS A 185 12.37 -24.66 11.27
CA LYS A 185 10.90 -24.60 11.11
C LYS A 185 10.45 -23.66 9.98
N LEU A 186 11.14 -22.54 9.77
CA LEU A 186 10.87 -21.65 8.65
C LEU A 186 11.12 -22.36 7.31
N LEU A 187 12.23 -23.07 7.18
CA LEU A 187 12.56 -23.82 5.98
C LEU A 187 11.58 -24.98 5.74
N ASP A 188 11.17 -25.70 6.79
CA ASP A 188 10.11 -26.73 6.72
C ASP A 188 8.82 -26.14 6.13
N LEU A 189 8.40 -24.96 6.60
CA LEU A 189 7.19 -24.28 6.12
C LEU A 189 7.31 -23.81 4.67
N ILE A 190 8.48 -23.33 4.26
CA ILE A 190 8.74 -22.91 2.88
C ILE A 190 8.70 -24.11 1.94
N ASP A 191 9.32 -25.22 2.33
CA ASP A 191 9.40 -26.44 1.53
C ASP A 191 8.02 -27.12 1.35
N GLN A 192 7.19 -27.11 2.40
CA GLN A 192 5.82 -27.62 2.37
C GLN A 192 4.83 -26.68 1.64
N GLY A 193 5.22 -25.45 1.31
CA GLY A 193 4.38 -24.45 0.67
C GLY A 193 4.08 -24.77 -0.80
N THR A 194 2.88 -25.24 -1.11
CA THR A 194 2.44 -25.59 -2.48
C THR A 194 1.69 -24.46 -3.20
N SER A 195 1.50 -23.31 -2.57
CA SER A 195 0.67 -22.19 -3.09
C SER A 195 1.25 -21.51 -4.34
N LEU A 196 2.54 -21.67 -4.61
CA LEU A 196 3.23 -21.10 -5.76
C LEU A 196 3.96 -22.21 -6.52
N ALA A 197 3.57 -22.44 -7.78
CA ALA A 197 4.31 -23.33 -8.68
C ALA A 197 5.78 -22.88 -8.77
N PHE A 198 6.71 -23.83 -8.68
CA PHE A 198 8.16 -23.61 -8.82
C PHE A 198 8.86 -22.81 -7.68
N SER A 199 8.21 -22.62 -6.53
CA SER A 199 8.79 -21.97 -5.34
C SER A 199 10.14 -22.56 -4.93
N ASN A 200 10.26 -23.89 -4.98
CA ASN A 200 11.44 -24.65 -4.57
C ASN A 200 12.63 -24.54 -5.52
N ILE A 201 12.45 -24.02 -6.76
CA ILE A 201 13.57 -23.84 -7.71
C ILE A 201 14.58 -22.79 -7.21
N TYR A 202 14.15 -21.86 -6.35
CA TYR A 202 15.01 -20.84 -5.73
C TYR A 202 15.54 -21.24 -4.34
N MET A 203 15.27 -22.48 -3.89
CA MET A 203 15.68 -22.91 -2.55
C MET A 203 17.21 -22.88 -2.37
N GLN A 204 17.95 -23.24 -3.42
CA GLN A 204 19.41 -23.18 -3.40
C GLN A 204 19.94 -21.75 -3.27
N GLU A 205 19.29 -20.78 -3.92
CA GLU A 205 19.61 -19.37 -3.74
C GLU A 205 19.32 -18.90 -2.30
N LEU A 206 18.18 -19.29 -1.74
CA LEU A 206 17.81 -18.94 -0.36
C LEU A 206 18.84 -19.44 0.66
N ASN A 207 19.16 -20.74 0.60
CA ASN A 207 20.14 -21.36 1.49
C ASN A 207 21.53 -20.74 1.36
N LEU A 208 21.93 -20.44 0.12
CA LEU A 208 23.19 -19.79 -0.19
C LEU A 208 23.28 -18.40 0.47
N TRP A 209 22.27 -17.55 0.30
CA TRP A 209 22.28 -16.22 0.90
C TRP A 209 22.20 -16.26 2.43
N MET A 210 21.43 -17.19 3.01
CA MET A 210 21.40 -17.39 4.45
C MET A 210 22.80 -17.73 5.00
N HIS A 211 23.54 -18.61 4.31
CA HIS A 211 24.92 -18.96 4.69
C HIS A 211 25.87 -17.77 4.54
N MET A 212 25.87 -17.10 3.37
CA MET A 212 26.77 -15.97 3.10
C MET A 212 26.55 -14.78 4.04
N LYS A 213 25.33 -14.61 4.59
CA LYS A 213 25.01 -13.57 5.56
C LYS A 213 25.03 -14.04 7.02
N GLY A 214 25.47 -15.27 7.27
CA GLY A 214 25.56 -15.83 8.62
C GLY A 214 24.19 -15.91 9.32
N VAL A 215 23.10 -15.93 8.57
CA VAL A 215 21.74 -16.08 9.10
C VAL A 215 21.54 -17.50 9.58
N TYR A 216 21.77 -18.48 8.70
CA TYR A 216 21.65 -19.91 8.96
C TYR A 216 22.45 -20.68 7.91
N SER A 217 23.02 -21.83 8.28
CA SER A 217 23.79 -22.67 7.35
C SER A 217 23.34 -24.11 7.47
N ILE A 218 22.80 -24.65 6.38
CA ILE A 218 22.54 -26.09 6.26
C ILE A 218 23.86 -26.87 6.18
N ASP A 219 23.85 -28.14 6.60
CA ASP A 219 25.04 -28.98 6.73
C ASP A 219 25.91 -29.00 5.46
N VAL A 220 25.30 -29.07 4.29
CA VAL A 220 26.01 -29.10 2.99
C VAL A 220 26.81 -27.82 2.68
N LEU A 221 26.53 -26.71 3.37
CA LEU A 221 27.25 -25.43 3.22
C LEU A 221 28.26 -25.17 4.35
N GLN A 222 28.24 -25.94 5.45
CA GLN A 222 29.09 -25.69 6.63
C GLN A 222 30.57 -26.12 6.45
N GLY A 223 30.88 -26.93 5.44
CA GLY A 223 32.25 -27.41 5.19
C GLY A 223 32.62 -27.38 3.71
N SER A 224 33.92 -27.27 3.41
CA SER A 224 34.41 -27.26 2.03
C SER A 224 33.98 -28.52 1.29
N PRO A 225 33.47 -28.40 0.06
CA PRO A 225 33.07 -29.56 -0.72
C PRO A 225 34.30 -30.46 -0.98
N LYS A 226 34.16 -31.75 -0.71
CA LYS A 226 35.22 -32.74 -0.99
C LYS A 226 35.24 -33.03 -2.49
N ILE A 227 36.26 -32.54 -3.20
CA ILE A 227 36.50 -32.89 -4.60
C ILE A 227 37.00 -34.34 -4.65
N PRO A 228 36.31 -35.27 -5.34
CA PRO A 228 36.80 -36.65 -5.47
C PRO A 228 38.09 -36.67 -6.29
N ILE A 229 39.20 -37.10 -5.68
CA ILE A 229 40.57 -37.02 -6.23
C ILE A 229 40.76 -37.88 -7.51
N VAL A 230 39.87 -38.85 -7.78
CA VAL A 230 40.17 -39.97 -8.71
C VAL A 230 39.17 -40.10 -9.88
N ASN A 231 38.26 -39.15 -10.10
CA ASN A 231 37.32 -39.27 -11.23
C ASN A 231 37.71 -38.33 -12.40
N PRO A 232 38.03 -38.87 -13.60
CA PRO A 232 38.42 -38.07 -14.76
C PRO A 232 37.37 -37.02 -15.15
N GLN A 233 36.10 -37.21 -14.77
CA GLN A 233 35.04 -36.22 -15.01
C GLN A 233 35.33 -34.84 -14.36
N PHE A 234 36.19 -34.74 -13.35
CA PHE A 234 36.52 -33.49 -12.64
C PHE A 234 37.75 -32.73 -13.15
N GLU A 235 38.43 -33.15 -14.23
CA GLU A 235 39.64 -32.46 -14.76
C GLU A 235 39.48 -30.93 -14.91
N THR A 236 38.28 -30.43 -15.22
CA THR A 236 37.99 -28.99 -15.35
C THR A 236 37.96 -28.23 -14.01
N LEU A 237 37.74 -28.89 -12.88
CA LEU A 237 37.72 -28.28 -11.54
C LEU A 237 38.88 -28.74 -10.64
N GLN A 238 39.76 -29.63 -11.15
CA GLN A 238 40.92 -30.15 -10.41
C GLN A 238 41.99 -29.10 -10.07
N GLY A 239 42.00 -27.95 -10.74
CA GLY A 239 42.92 -26.84 -10.44
C GLY A 239 42.61 -26.09 -9.13
N TRP A 240 41.42 -26.32 -8.55
CA TRP A 240 41.04 -25.75 -7.26
C TRP A 240 41.67 -26.57 -6.12
N GLN A 241 42.58 -25.96 -5.35
CA GLN A 241 43.19 -26.62 -4.20
C GLN A 241 42.28 -26.53 -2.97
N LYS A 242 41.60 -25.38 -2.80
CA LYS A 242 40.60 -25.14 -1.75
C LYS A 242 39.38 -24.45 -2.33
N MET A 243 38.53 -25.22 -3.01
CA MET A 243 37.25 -24.70 -3.48
C MET A 243 36.37 -24.28 -2.29
N PRO A 244 35.89 -23.02 -2.24
CA PRO A 244 34.95 -22.57 -1.23
C PRO A 244 33.58 -23.26 -1.36
N CYS A 245 32.73 -23.21 -0.33
CA CYS A 245 31.35 -23.73 -0.38
C CYS A 245 30.46 -22.94 -1.35
N THR A 246 30.86 -21.72 -1.68
CA THR A 246 30.16 -20.79 -2.56
C THR A 246 31.14 -20.26 -3.61
N VAL A 247 30.72 -20.22 -4.87
CA VAL A 247 31.50 -19.62 -5.97
C VAL A 247 30.63 -18.68 -6.76
N SER A 248 31.27 -17.72 -7.43
CA SER A 248 30.59 -16.89 -8.41
C SER A 248 30.70 -17.50 -9.80
N ILE A 249 29.57 -17.51 -10.51
CA ILE A 249 29.50 -17.76 -11.94
C ILE A 249 29.34 -16.42 -12.63
N ALA A 250 30.24 -16.09 -13.57
CA ALA A 250 30.08 -15.01 -14.51
C ALA A 250 29.79 -15.56 -15.92
N LEU A 251 28.65 -15.16 -16.48
CA LEU A 251 28.19 -15.50 -17.81
C LEU A 251 28.40 -14.31 -18.73
N ARG A 252 29.30 -14.43 -19.71
CA ARG A 252 29.46 -13.41 -20.76
C ARG A 252 28.41 -13.63 -21.85
N VAL A 253 27.44 -12.73 -21.93
CA VAL A 253 26.39 -12.75 -22.95
C VAL A 253 26.79 -11.82 -24.11
N PRO A 254 27.01 -12.36 -25.33
CA PRO A 254 27.37 -11.54 -26.49
C PRO A 254 26.31 -10.50 -26.82
N ARG A 255 26.73 -9.33 -27.31
CA ARG A 255 25.82 -8.25 -27.71
C ARG A 255 24.77 -8.73 -28.71
N SER A 256 25.16 -9.51 -29.71
CA SER A 256 24.26 -10.08 -30.72
C SER A 256 23.12 -10.94 -30.14
N LYS A 257 23.35 -11.58 -28.99
CA LYS A 257 22.36 -12.37 -28.27
C LYS A 257 21.47 -11.52 -27.35
N LEU A 258 21.94 -10.34 -26.96
CA LEU A 258 21.23 -9.35 -26.15
C LEU A 258 20.39 -8.39 -26.98
N GLU A 259 20.78 -8.09 -28.22
CA GLU A 259 20.07 -7.15 -29.10
C GLU A 259 18.56 -7.40 -29.21
N PRO A 260 18.05 -8.65 -29.30
CA PRO A 260 16.61 -8.91 -29.25
C PRO A 260 15.94 -8.41 -27.96
N PHE A 261 16.64 -8.50 -26.82
CA PHE A 261 16.19 -8.03 -25.51
C PHE A 261 16.30 -6.51 -25.39
N ILE A 262 17.41 -5.92 -25.83
CA ILE A 262 17.71 -4.48 -25.74
C ILE A 262 16.81 -3.66 -26.67
N ALA A 263 16.63 -4.12 -27.91
CA ALA A 263 15.69 -3.55 -28.85
C ALA A 263 14.23 -3.66 -28.36
N GLY A 264 14.01 -4.52 -27.38
CA GLY A 264 12.78 -4.67 -26.63
C GLY A 264 12.59 -3.62 -25.54
N THR A 265 13.49 -3.60 -24.56
CA THR A 265 13.47 -2.72 -23.40
C THR A 265 13.59 -1.23 -23.75
N MET A 266 14.39 -0.88 -24.76
CA MET A 266 14.50 0.50 -25.24
C MET A 266 13.21 1.02 -25.90
N LYS A 267 12.34 0.14 -26.41
CA LYS A 267 11.07 0.54 -27.05
C LYS A 267 9.94 0.80 -26.05
N VAL A 268 10.06 0.29 -24.81
CA VAL A 268 9.04 0.42 -23.77
C VAL A 268 9.33 1.58 -22.81
N GLY A 269 10.54 2.16 -22.83
CA GLY A 269 10.88 3.32 -21.98
C GLY A 269 12.25 3.25 -21.30
N GLY A 270 13.10 2.26 -21.60
CA GLY A 270 14.43 2.15 -20.98
C GLY A 270 14.44 1.34 -19.68
N PHE A 271 13.51 0.40 -19.52
CA PHE A 271 13.44 -0.49 -18.36
C PHE A 271 14.53 -1.56 -18.38
N THR A 272 15.12 -1.88 -17.22
CA THR A 272 15.91 -3.10 -17.04
C THR A 272 15.00 -4.20 -16.46
N PRO A 273 14.72 -5.30 -17.18
CA PRO A 273 13.88 -6.38 -16.69
C PRO A 273 14.60 -7.14 -15.57
N PRO A 274 13.87 -7.76 -14.62
CA PRO A 274 14.50 -8.68 -13.70
C PRO A 274 15.18 -9.80 -14.47
N LEU A 275 16.46 -10.04 -14.18
CA LEU A 275 17.30 -11.03 -14.84
C LEU A 275 17.57 -12.18 -13.88
N HIS A 276 17.27 -13.39 -14.31
CA HIS A 276 17.51 -14.61 -13.53
C HIS A 276 18.57 -15.43 -14.25
N ALA A 277 19.50 -15.99 -13.49
CA ALA A 277 20.36 -17.04 -13.98
C ALA A 277 19.72 -18.41 -13.69
N ILE A 278 19.91 -19.34 -14.62
CA ILE A 278 19.49 -20.74 -14.47
C ILE A 278 20.74 -21.61 -14.55
N LEU A 279 20.93 -22.44 -13.53
CA LEU A 279 21.90 -23.54 -13.54
C LEU A 279 21.12 -24.85 -13.55
N GLN A 280 21.36 -25.71 -14.53
CA GLN A 280 20.59 -26.93 -14.72
C GLN A 280 21.43 -28.06 -15.29
N SER A 281 20.97 -29.30 -15.07
CA SER A 281 21.53 -30.52 -15.64
C SER A 281 21.58 -30.48 -17.16
N SER A 282 22.47 -31.27 -17.74
CA SER A 282 22.44 -31.55 -19.17
C SER A 282 21.11 -32.22 -19.55
N PRO A 283 20.53 -31.93 -20.74
CA PRO A 283 19.37 -32.67 -21.24
C PRO A 283 19.58 -34.19 -21.36
N ARG A 284 20.84 -34.64 -21.33
CA ARG A 284 21.23 -36.06 -21.41
C ARG A 284 21.60 -36.68 -20.05
N ALA A 285 21.51 -35.92 -18.95
CA ALA A 285 21.83 -36.41 -17.62
C ALA A 285 20.75 -37.39 -17.12
N ALA A 286 21.19 -38.44 -16.41
CA ALA A 286 20.28 -39.45 -15.85
C ALA A 286 19.31 -38.87 -14.80
N ASN A 287 19.76 -37.87 -14.02
CA ASN A 287 18.94 -37.17 -13.05
C ASN A 287 18.82 -35.70 -13.48
N GLN A 288 17.59 -35.26 -13.77
CA GLN A 288 17.33 -33.88 -14.15
C GLN A 288 17.17 -32.98 -12.92
N TRP A 289 17.86 -31.84 -12.91
CA TRP A 289 17.77 -30.84 -11.86
C TRP A 289 17.89 -29.43 -12.44
N GLN A 290 17.26 -28.45 -11.78
CA GLN A 290 17.28 -27.05 -12.21
C GLN A 290 17.15 -26.13 -11.00
N HIS A 291 17.99 -25.09 -10.97
CA HIS A 291 18.02 -24.06 -9.94
C HIS A 291 18.03 -22.67 -10.58
N MET A 292 17.30 -21.73 -9.99
CA MET A 292 17.24 -20.34 -10.43
C MET A 292 17.83 -19.40 -9.39
N PHE A 293 18.52 -18.36 -9.88
CA PHE A 293 19.18 -17.34 -9.08
C PHE A 293 18.77 -15.95 -9.60
N ALA A 294 18.04 -15.20 -8.79
CA ALA A 294 17.53 -13.86 -9.10
C ALA A 294 18.40 -12.73 -8.54
N ALA A 295 19.31 -13.01 -7.61
CA ALA A 295 20.28 -12.07 -7.07
C ALA A 295 21.50 -11.97 -7.99
N THR A 296 21.32 -11.28 -9.11
CA THR A 296 22.32 -11.14 -10.17
C THR A 296 22.96 -9.74 -10.18
N GLN A 297 24.23 -9.67 -10.55
CA GLN A 297 24.94 -8.44 -10.87
C GLN A 297 25.17 -8.40 -12.38
N ILE A 298 25.00 -7.23 -12.99
CA ILE A 298 25.30 -7.03 -14.41
C ILE A 298 26.33 -5.92 -14.61
N GLY A 299 27.18 -6.12 -15.61
CA GLY A 299 28.08 -5.09 -16.13
C GLY A 299 28.19 -5.22 -17.64
N PHE A 300 28.38 -4.10 -18.35
CA PHE A 300 28.67 -4.11 -19.79
C PHE A 300 30.13 -3.77 -19.98
N GLY A 301 30.85 -4.49 -20.84
CA GLY A 301 32.25 -4.19 -21.05
C GLY A 301 33.08 -5.35 -21.60
N ILE A 302 34.40 -5.16 -21.62
CA ILE A 302 35.35 -6.17 -22.08
C ILE A 302 35.87 -6.95 -20.88
N LEU A 303 35.66 -8.28 -20.90
CA LEU A 303 36.13 -9.18 -19.86
C LEU A 303 37.67 -9.25 -19.85
N LYS A 304 38.26 -9.04 -18.68
CA LYS A 304 39.68 -9.25 -18.37
C LYS A 304 39.79 -10.38 -17.34
N THR A 305 40.85 -11.18 -17.42
CA THR A 305 41.08 -12.28 -16.47
C THR A 305 42.45 -12.15 -15.84
N LYS A 306 42.55 -12.53 -14.56
CA LYS A 306 43.82 -12.67 -13.83
C LYS A 306 43.93 -14.09 -13.27
N GLY A 307 45.14 -14.62 -13.21
CA GLY A 307 45.40 -15.99 -12.74
C GLY A 307 45.04 -17.08 -13.77
N SER A 308 45.21 -18.34 -13.35
CA SER A 308 44.91 -19.50 -14.19
C SER A 308 43.47 -19.94 -14.03
N ARG A 309 42.78 -20.26 -15.13
CA ARG A 309 41.38 -20.69 -15.09
C ARG A 309 41.22 -21.91 -14.18
N TYR A 310 40.13 -21.95 -13.42
CA TYR A 310 39.83 -23.03 -12.47
C TYR A 310 40.86 -23.20 -11.34
N SER A 311 41.45 -22.10 -10.88
CA SER A 311 42.33 -22.08 -9.70
C SER A 311 41.80 -21.13 -8.63
N ASP A 312 42.29 -21.29 -7.40
CA ASP A 312 41.88 -20.48 -6.24
C ASP A 312 42.11 -18.96 -6.43
N SER A 313 43.04 -18.58 -7.32
CA SER A 313 43.42 -17.19 -7.61
C SER A 313 42.83 -16.65 -8.92
N PHE A 314 41.93 -17.40 -9.58
CA PHE A 314 41.30 -16.94 -10.80
C PHE A 314 40.29 -15.81 -10.53
N GLU A 315 40.48 -14.69 -11.21
CA GLU A 315 39.65 -13.50 -11.08
C GLU A 315 39.18 -13.00 -12.46
N VAL A 316 38.01 -12.39 -12.47
CA VAL A 316 37.39 -11.78 -13.64
C VAL A 316 37.13 -10.31 -13.35
N GLU A 317 37.52 -9.45 -14.28
CA GLU A 317 37.31 -8.01 -14.27
C GLU A 317 36.58 -7.58 -15.55
N ILE A 318 35.95 -6.40 -15.55
CA ILE A 318 35.19 -5.87 -16.68
C ILE A 318 35.64 -4.44 -16.96
N ASP A 319 36.31 -4.22 -18.08
CA ASP A 319 36.54 -2.86 -18.57
C ASP A 319 35.19 -2.25 -18.99
N GLU A 320 34.58 -1.47 -18.09
CA GLU A 320 33.18 -1.08 -18.20
C GLU A 320 32.92 -0.17 -19.40
N ASP A 321 31.87 -0.50 -20.15
CA ASP A 321 31.30 0.35 -21.20
C ASP A 321 30.36 1.37 -20.55
N PRO A 322 30.74 2.66 -20.49
CA PRO A 322 29.92 3.68 -19.81
C PRO A 322 28.58 3.92 -20.52
N LEU A 323 28.40 3.46 -21.76
CA LEU A 323 27.14 3.53 -22.48
C LEU A 323 26.17 2.40 -22.07
N GLY A 324 26.66 1.36 -21.39
CA GLY A 324 25.86 0.27 -20.83
C GLY A 324 24.89 -0.35 -21.84
N TRP A 325 23.60 -0.27 -21.52
CA TRP A 325 22.52 -0.72 -22.42
C TRP A 325 22.54 -0.06 -23.81
N LYS A 326 23.03 1.19 -23.92
CA LYS A 326 23.17 1.93 -25.19
C LYS A 326 24.50 1.67 -25.91
N GLY A 327 25.45 0.99 -25.27
CA GLY A 327 26.75 0.65 -25.84
C GLY A 327 26.70 -0.56 -26.76
N ASN A 328 27.86 -1.05 -27.20
CA ASN A 328 27.98 -2.24 -28.07
C ASN A 328 28.71 -3.41 -27.39
N SER A 329 29.14 -3.22 -26.15
CA SER A 329 29.88 -4.23 -25.40
C SER A 329 28.99 -5.40 -24.97
N PRO A 330 29.55 -6.61 -24.80
CA PRO A 330 28.82 -7.73 -24.22
C PRO A 330 28.43 -7.43 -22.77
N MET A 331 27.39 -8.11 -22.30
CA MET A 331 26.98 -8.04 -20.89
C MET A 331 27.61 -9.21 -20.14
N LEU A 332 28.14 -8.98 -18.95
CA LEU A 332 28.41 -10.01 -17.97
C LEU A 332 27.27 -10.07 -16.97
N LEU A 333 26.74 -11.26 -16.76
CA LEU A 333 25.80 -11.57 -15.69
C LEU A 333 26.54 -12.42 -14.65
N SER A 334 26.70 -11.93 -13.42
CA SER A 334 27.35 -12.66 -12.34
C SER A 334 26.39 -12.96 -11.19
N PHE A 335 26.50 -14.16 -10.61
CA PHE A 335 25.68 -14.62 -9.50
C PHE A 335 26.45 -15.66 -8.68
N TYR A 336 26.07 -15.84 -7.42
CA TYR A 336 26.67 -16.87 -6.57
C TYR A 336 25.88 -18.18 -6.64
N VAL A 337 26.57 -19.31 -6.52
CA VAL A 337 25.97 -20.65 -6.42
C VAL A 337 26.66 -21.48 -5.33
N PRO A 338 25.98 -22.48 -4.73
CA PRO A 338 26.64 -23.53 -3.98
C PRO A 338 27.57 -24.36 -4.86
N SER A 339 28.83 -24.49 -4.45
CA SER A 339 29.86 -25.20 -5.21
C SER A 339 29.54 -26.67 -5.43
N TRP A 340 28.82 -27.31 -4.50
CA TRP A 340 28.45 -28.73 -4.63
C TRP A 340 27.55 -29.01 -5.84
N ILE A 341 26.74 -28.04 -6.30
CA ILE A 341 25.89 -28.20 -7.49
C ILE A 341 26.77 -28.39 -8.72
N LEU A 342 27.88 -27.64 -8.80
CA LEU A 342 28.83 -27.76 -9.91
C LEU A 342 29.58 -29.11 -9.89
N LEU A 343 29.72 -29.73 -8.72
CA LEU A 343 30.34 -31.05 -8.61
C LEU A 343 29.40 -32.19 -9.04
N GLN A 344 28.09 -31.95 -9.19
CA GLN A 344 27.17 -32.96 -9.70
C GLN A 344 27.34 -33.19 -11.19
N GLU A 345 27.58 -32.13 -11.97
CA GLU A 345 27.82 -32.18 -13.42
C GLU A 345 28.88 -31.16 -13.85
N PRO A 346 30.17 -31.40 -13.54
CA PRO A 346 31.25 -30.42 -13.72
C PRO A 346 31.57 -30.06 -15.18
N ARG A 347 31.10 -30.85 -16.14
CA ARG A 347 31.35 -30.67 -17.59
C ARG A 347 30.09 -30.31 -18.38
N THR A 348 28.94 -30.85 -17.97
CA THR A 348 27.74 -30.89 -18.81
C THR A 348 26.59 -30.03 -18.27
N ALA A 349 26.71 -29.52 -17.04
CA ALA A 349 25.76 -28.54 -16.52
C ALA A 349 25.74 -27.29 -17.40
N THR A 350 24.55 -26.71 -17.56
CA THR A 350 24.36 -25.53 -18.41
C THR A 350 24.00 -24.32 -17.56
N VAL A 351 24.61 -23.19 -17.89
CA VAL A 351 24.27 -21.88 -17.34
C VAL A 351 23.53 -21.10 -18.42
N SER A 352 22.38 -20.52 -18.08
CA SER A 352 21.60 -19.70 -18.99
C SER A 352 21.04 -18.46 -18.31
N LEU A 353 20.77 -17.43 -19.11
CA LEU A 353 20.06 -16.24 -18.70
C LEU A 353 18.57 -16.40 -19.03
N ALA A 354 17.71 -16.00 -18.10
CA ALA A 354 16.25 -15.98 -18.23
C ALA A 354 15.65 -14.65 -17.75
N ILE A 355 14.48 -14.33 -18.25
CA ILE A 355 13.67 -13.18 -17.80
C ILE A 355 12.33 -13.74 -17.30
N PRO A 356 11.86 -13.41 -16.08
CA PRO A 356 10.69 -14.03 -15.43
C PRO A 356 9.38 -13.97 -16.22
N LEU A 357 9.26 -13.01 -17.14
CA LEU A 357 8.07 -12.77 -17.97
C LEU A 357 8.30 -13.12 -19.46
N SER A 358 9.45 -13.73 -19.78
CA SER A 358 9.81 -14.13 -21.14
C SER A 358 10.17 -15.60 -21.17
N THR A 359 9.66 -16.32 -22.18
CA THR A 359 9.98 -17.73 -22.44
C THR A 359 11.37 -17.91 -23.07
N THR A 360 12.06 -16.79 -23.33
CA THR A 360 13.39 -16.76 -23.94
C THR A 360 14.44 -17.08 -22.87
N THR A 361 14.92 -18.32 -22.90
CA THR A 361 16.15 -18.73 -22.20
C THR A 361 17.28 -18.70 -23.21
N LEU A 362 18.33 -17.92 -22.93
CA LEU A 362 19.56 -17.97 -23.71
C LEU A 362 20.34 -19.21 -23.28
N LYS A 363 20.04 -20.34 -23.92
CA LYS A 363 20.77 -21.60 -23.77
C LYS A 363 21.93 -21.62 -24.78
N GLU A 364 23.08 -22.08 -24.31
CA GLU A 364 24.40 -22.12 -24.99
C GLU A 364 25.23 -20.85 -24.87
N VAL A 365 26.29 -20.92 -24.07
CA VAL A 365 27.31 -19.87 -23.97
C VAL A 365 28.68 -20.50 -23.71
N ASP A 366 29.60 -20.44 -24.68
CA ASP A 366 31.01 -20.86 -24.58
C ASP A 366 31.86 -20.01 -23.60
N TYR A 367 31.23 -19.23 -22.70
CA TYR A 367 31.91 -18.19 -21.93
C TYR A 367 31.41 -18.11 -20.48
N VAL A 368 31.39 -19.25 -19.80
CA VAL A 368 31.18 -19.35 -18.35
C VAL A 368 32.52 -19.24 -17.63
N TYR A 369 32.57 -18.40 -16.59
CA TYR A 369 33.75 -18.22 -15.74
C TYR A 369 33.34 -18.50 -14.29
N ILE A 370 34.13 -19.33 -13.61
CA ILE A 370 33.91 -19.68 -12.20
C ILE A 370 35.04 -19.05 -11.40
N THR A 371 34.69 -18.16 -10.50
CA THR A 371 35.62 -17.41 -9.65
C THR A 371 35.19 -17.52 -8.20
N LYS A 372 36.09 -17.19 -7.27
CA LYS A 372 35.76 -17.14 -5.84
C LYS A 372 34.73 -16.04 -5.55
N ASN A 373 34.97 -14.85 -6.10
CA ASN A 373 34.13 -13.67 -5.92
C ASN A 373 33.59 -13.16 -7.26
N GLN A 374 32.53 -12.35 -7.22
CA GLN A 374 32.03 -11.62 -8.39
C GLN A 374 33.05 -10.60 -8.93
N PRO A 375 32.92 -10.12 -10.18
CA PRO A 375 33.83 -9.13 -10.73
C PRO A 375 33.96 -7.87 -9.88
N TYR A 376 35.21 -7.41 -9.70
CA TYR A 376 35.59 -6.26 -8.84
C TYR A 376 35.27 -6.41 -7.35
N GLN A 377 34.90 -7.60 -6.88
CA GLN A 377 34.62 -7.86 -5.48
C GLN A 377 35.76 -8.65 -4.82
N THR A 378 36.19 -8.18 -3.66
CA THR A 378 37.09 -8.94 -2.77
C THR A 378 36.32 -9.80 -1.75
N ASP A 379 35.01 -9.53 -1.58
CA ASP A 379 34.10 -10.21 -0.65
C ASP A 379 32.64 -10.14 -1.16
N PHE A 380 31.71 -10.85 -0.52
CA PHE A 380 30.31 -10.90 -0.92
C PHE A 380 29.65 -9.51 -0.96
N MET A 381 28.81 -9.28 -1.98
CA MET A 381 28.05 -8.04 -2.12
C MET A 381 27.33 -7.65 -0.82
N PRO A 382 27.51 -6.41 -0.32
CA PRO A 382 26.70 -5.91 0.78
C PRO A 382 25.25 -5.83 0.30
N ILE A 383 24.32 -6.36 1.08
CA ILE A 383 22.91 -6.10 0.78
C ILE A 383 22.65 -4.70 1.31
N ASN A 384 22.17 -3.79 0.45
CA ASN A 384 21.74 -2.45 0.86
C ASN A 384 20.58 -2.61 1.86
N GLY A 385 20.92 -2.58 3.15
CA GLY A 385 19.99 -2.87 4.22
C GLY A 385 20.75 -3.31 5.45
N PHE A 386 21.01 -2.33 6.31
CA PHE A 386 21.47 -2.45 7.70
C PHE A 386 22.96 -2.71 7.86
N ASN A 387 23.67 -1.69 8.39
CA ASN A 387 24.98 -1.87 9.00
C ASN A 387 24.77 -2.65 10.31
N PRO A 388 25.56 -3.68 10.64
CA PRO A 388 25.49 -4.35 11.95
C PRO A 388 25.54 -3.38 13.14
N GLU A 389 26.22 -2.24 12.98
CA GLU A 389 26.24 -1.14 13.95
C GLU A 389 24.88 -0.44 14.14
N ASP A 390 24.00 -0.45 13.13
CA ASP A 390 22.62 0.07 13.20
C ASP A 390 21.71 -0.79 14.10
N VAL A 391 22.23 -1.94 14.56
CA VAL A 391 21.45 -2.97 15.27
C VAL A 391 21.92 -3.26 16.68
N LYS A 392 22.75 -2.39 17.25
CA LYS A 392 22.98 -2.40 18.70
C LYS A 392 21.65 -2.27 19.44
N ASN A 393 21.54 -2.93 20.59
CA ASN A 393 20.43 -2.70 21.51
C ASN A 393 20.28 -1.19 21.68
N GLN A 394 19.04 -0.69 21.56
CA GLN A 394 18.79 0.73 21.78
C GLN A 394 19.17 1.06 23.23
N VAL A 395 20.39 1.54 23.38
CA VAL A 395 20.78 2.28 24.57
C VAL A 395 20.11 3.64 24.40
N ASP A 396 19.50 4.15 25.46
CA ASP A 396 18.99 5.51 25.44
C ASP A 396 20.12 6.49 25.05
N GLN A 397 19.77 7.65 24.50
CA GLN A 397 20.75 8.62 23.99
C GLN A 397 21.84 9.02 25.01
N ALA A 398 21.61 8.78 26.30
CA ALA A 398 22.54 9.03 27.40
C ALA A 398 23.39 7.81 27.82
N GLY A 399 23.21 6.64 27.21
CA GLY A 399 23.98 5.44 27.59
C GLY A 399 23.58 4.81 28.93
N SER A 400 22.44 5.20 29.50
CA SER A 400 22.10 5.02 30.91
C SER A 400 21.26 3.78 31.22
N SER A 401 20.63 3.18 30.21
CA SER A 401 19.79 1.98 30.33
C SER A 401 19.77 1.12 29.08
N GLU A 402 19.53 -0.16 29.26
CA GLU A 402 19.29 -1.13 28.19
C GLU A 402 17.88 -1.73 28.36
N THR A 403 17.11 -1.82 27.28
CA THR A 403 15.74 -2.34 27.32
C THR A 403 15.60 -3.61 26.49
N VAL A 404 15.07 -4.66 27.11
CA VAL A 404 14.72 -5.93 26.46
C VAL A 404 13.21 -6.11 26.50
N ILE A 405 12.60 -6.45 25.35
CA ILE A 405 11.17 -6.77 25.28
C ILE A 405 11.00 -8.28 25.10
N THR A 406 10.31 -8.92 26.04
CA THR A 406 9.96 -10.34 25.98
C THR A 406 8.48 -10.50 25.70
N ALA A 407 8.13 -11.34 24.72
CA ALA A 407 6.74 -11.67 24.42
C ALA A 407 6.29 -12.92 25.18
N THR A 408 5.10 -12.87 25.77
CA THR A 408 4.42 -14.06 26.27
C THR A 408 3.64 -14.68 25.11
N VAL A 409 3.98 -15.91 24.72
CA VAL A 409 3.34 -16.62 23.60
C VAL A 409 2.50 -17.77 24.15
N ASN A 410 1.27 -17.91 23.68
CA ASN A 410 0.48 -19.10 23.93
C ASN A 410 1.03 -20.25 23.07
N GLU A 411 1.56 -21.29 23.72
CA GLU A 411 2.22 -22.41 23.04
C GLU A 411 1.29 -23.21 22.12
N GLN A 412 -0.01 -23.24 22.39
CA GLN A 412 -0.99 -23.99 21.58
C GLN A 412 -1.40 -23.23 20.32
N THR A 413 -1.55 -21.91 20.42
CA THR A 413 -2.07 -21.08 19.30
C THR A 413 -0.99 -20.29 18.58
N GLY A 414 0.23 -20.20 19.14
CA GLY A 414 1.31 -19.33 18.67
C GLY A 414 1.03 -17.83 18.83
N GLN A 415 -0.07 -17.45 19.50
CA GLN A 415 -0.45 -16.04 19.65
C GLN A 415 0.30 -15.38 20.81
N MET A 416 0.87 -14.20 20.55
CA MET A 416 1.40 -13.35 21.61
C MET A 416 0.25 -12.73 22.43
N SER A 417 0.31 -12.83 23.76
CA SER A 417 -0.72 -12.33 24.67
C SER A 417 -0.32 -11.03 25.38
N SER A 418 0.96 -10.90 25.78
CA SER A 418 1.49 -9.75 26.50
C SER A 418 2.97 -9.53 26.18
N PHE A 419 3.45 -8.32 26.45
CA PHE A 419 4.87 -7.99 26.46
C PHE A 419 5.34 -7.66 27.88
N THR A 420 6.59 -8.00 28.16
CA THR A 420 7.35 -7.54 29.32
C THR A 420 8.55 -6.75 28.84
N GLY A 421 8.54 -5.44 29.04
CA GLY A 421 9.68 -4.57 28.81
C GLY A 421 10.53 -4.46 30.05
N ARG A 422 11.71 -5.08 30.06
CA ARG A 422 12.68 -5.02 31.14
C ARG A 422 13.73 -3.96 30.84
N ILE A 423 13.77 -2.92 31.66
CA ILE A 423 14.73 -1.83 31.59
C ILE A 423 15.82 -2.08 32.64
N GLN A 424 17.00 -2.48 32.17
CA GLN A 424 18.19 -2.62 33.00
C GLN A 424 18.87 -1.27 33.13
N ILE A 425 19.00 -0.75 34.36
CA ILE A 425 19.67 0.53 34.62
C ILE A 425 21.18 0.28 34.65
N LEU A 426 21.94 1.07 33.89
CA LEU A 426 23.39 0.94 33.75
C LEU A 426 24.15 1.98 34.58
N SER A 427 23.65 3.22 34.64
CA SER A 427 24.30 4.33 35.38
C SER A 427 24.22 4.15 36.90
N GLU A 428 25.37 4.18 37.60
CA GLU A 428 25.42 4.05 39.06
C GLU A 428 24.64 5.14 39.80
N GLN A 429 24.61 6.37 39.28
CA GLN A 429 23.79 7.45 39.85
C GLN A 429 22.31 7.05 39.88
N SER A 430 21.82 6.46 38.79
CA SER A 430 20.43 6.02 38.68
C SER A 430 20.16 4.76 39.51
N LYS A 431 21.12 3.84 39.60
CA LYS A 431 21.04 2.68 40.50
C LYS A 431 20.99 3.10 41.96
N ALA A 432 21.79 4.09 42.38
CA ALA A 432 21.75 4.65 43.72
C ALA A 432 20.37 5.23 44.05
N LEU A 433 19.84 6.10 43.18
CA LEU A 433 18.48 6.64 43.34
C LEU A 433 17.43 5.53 43.49
N LEU A 434 17.51 4.47 42.67
CA LEU A 434 16.56 3.37 42.74
C LEU A 434 16.70 2.54 44.03
N ARG A 435 17.94 2.33 44.51
CA ARG A 435 18.23 1.65 45.80
C ARG A 435 17.75 2.47 46.99
N ASP A 436 17.89 3.79 46.94
CA ASP A 436 17.51 4.73 48.00
C ASP A 436 16.00 4.98 48.11
N GLY A 437 15.19 4.23 47.36
CA GLY A 437 13.74 4.29 47.49
C GLY A 437 13.05 5.30 46.58
N SER A 438 13.76 5.92 45.62
CA SER A 438 13.16 6.90 44.67
C SER A 438 11.86 6.38 44.07
N ALA A 439 10.84 7.24 44.02
CA ALA A 439 9.55 6.92 43.42
C ALA A 439 9.69 6.83 41.89
N VAL A 440 8.95 5.90 41.28
CA VAL A 440 8.94 5.70 39.82
C VAL A 440 7.59 6.16 39.28
N LYS A 441 7.60 7.19 38.44
CA LYS A 441 6.40 7.70 37.77
C LYS A 441 6.30 7.13 36.37
N ARG A 442 5.16 6.48 36.09
CA ARG A 442 4.80 6.01 34.75
C ARG A 442 4.14 7.13 33.95
N SER A 443 4.52 7.25 32.69
CA SER A 443 3.78 8.02 31.69
C SER A 443 3.64 7.21 30.41
N SER A 444 2.53 7.38 29.71
CA SER A 444 2.28 6.80 28.39
C SER A 444 2.32 7.92 27.35
N ARG A 445 3.09 7.71 26.28
CA ARG A 445 3.16 8.64 25.14
C ARG A 445 2.28 8.16 23.99
N SER A 446 2.27 6.85 23.78
CA SER A 446 1.44 6.16 22.78
C SER A 446 1.18 4.74 23.27
N PRO A 447 0.27 3.98 22.61
CA PRO A 447 0.10 2.55 22.88
C PRO A 447 1.37 1.71 22.65
N PHE A 448 2.43 2.26 22.07
CA PHE A 448 3.70 1.58 21.81
C PHE A 448 4.82 2.09 22.73
N ASN A 449 4.70 3.29 23.29
CA ASN A 449 5.79 3.96 23.98
C ASN A 449 5.38 4.37 25.39
N HIS A 450 5.98 3.72 26.38
CA HIS A 450 5.87 4.08 27.79
C HIS A 450 7.18 4.65 28.30
N ALA A 451 7.10 5.53 29.30
CA ALA A 451 8.25 6.10 29.96
C ALA A 451 8.14 5.97 31.48
N LEU A 452 9.25 5.60 32.12
CA LEU A 452 9.39 5.46 33.57
C LEU A 452 10.42 6.49 34.06
N SER A 453 9.97 7.46 34.85
CA SER A 453 10.82 8.53 35.39
C SER A 453 11.12 8.28 36.87
N LEU A 454 12.39 8.33 37.25
CA LEU A 454 12.79 8.37 38.66
C LEU A 454 12.56 9.75 39.24
N GLU A 455 12.10 9.83 40.49
CA GLU A 455 12.01 11.08 41.21
C GLU A 455 13.42 11.69 41.37
N LYS A 456 13.60 12.92 40.84
CA LYS A 456 14.89 13.63 40.76
C LYS A 456 15.97 12.90 39.93
N GLY A 457 15.57 11.97 39.06
CA GLY A 457 16.47 11.20 38.20
C GLY A 457 16.06 11.21 36.73
N PRO A 458 16.71 10.36 35.89
CA PRO A 458 16.42 10.28 34.47
C PRO A 458 15.09 9.58 34.19
N THR A 459 14.70 9.62 32.91
CA THR A 459 13.54 8.92 32.37
C THR A 459 13.98 7.83 31.41
N PHE A 460 13.46 6.63 31.59
CA PHE A 460 13.73 5.47 30.75
C PHE A 460 12.53 5.15 29.87
N ASN A 461 12.75 4.76 28.62
CA ASN A 461 11.68 4.46 27.66
C ASN A 461 11.54 2.94 27.46
N ALA A 462 10.29 2.46 27.39
CA ALA A 462 9.94 1.12 26.96
C ALA A 462 9.13 1.23 25.65
N ASN A 463 9.74 0.76 24.56
CA ASN A 463 9.15 0.76 23.22
C ASN A 463 8.69 -0.65 22.85
N PHE A 464 7.39 -0.87 22.81
CA PHE A 464 6.79 -2.14 22.43
C PHE A 464 6.66 -2.27 20.90
N PRO A 465 6.86 -3.49 20.35
CA PRO A 465 6.77 -3.73 18.92
C PRO A 465 5.33 -3.83 18.40
N ALA A 466 4.34 -3.96 19.30
CA ALA A 466 2.92 -3.82 18.97
C ALA A 466 2.21 -3.01 20.05
N ALA A 467 1.03 -2.48 19.71
CA ALA A 467 0.23 -1.69 20.65
C ALA A 467 -0.13 -2.53 21.88
N VAL A 468 0.01 -1.94 23.06
CA VAL A 468 -0.38 -2.52 24.35
C VAL A 468 -1.51 -1.72 24.99
N LEU A 469 -2.24 -2.36 25.91
CA LEU A 469 -3.33 -1.72 26.63
C LEU A 469 -2.80 -0.97 27.86
N ASP A 470 -2.94 0.36 27.88
CA ASP A 470 -2.48 1.17 29.02
C ASP A 470 -3.10 0.73 30.36
N SER A 471 -4.36 0.26 30.32
CA SER A 471 -5.12 -0.20 31.47
C SER A 471 -4.60 -1.49 32.12
N THR A 472 -3.81 -2.28 31.40
CA THR A 472 -3.26 -3.56 31.91
C THR A 472 -1.80 -3.44 32.33
N VAL A 473 -1.20 -2.25 32.16
CA VAL A 473 0.21 -2.01 32.45
C VAL A 473 0.49 -2.17 33.94
N LYS A 474 1.43 -3.05 34.26
CA LYS A 474 1.97 -3.27 35.62
C LYS A 474 3.44 -2.91 35.63
N VAL A 475 3.86 -2.13 36.63
CA VAL A 475 5.26 -1.77 36.85
C VAL A 475 5.80 -2.59 38.02
N ARG A 476 6.90 -3.31 37.81
CA ARG A 476 7.66 -3.98 38.89
C ARG A 476 8.99 -3.28 39.06
N ILE A 477 9.38 -3.09 40.32
CA ILE A 477 10.57 -2.32 40.69
C ILE A 477 11.51 -3.23 41.47
N ALA A 478 12.64 -3.61 40.86
CA ALA A 478 13.64 -4.44 41.50
C ALA A 478 14.80 -3.56 42.00
N ARG A 479 14.68 -3.04 43.22
CA ARG A 479 15.65 -2.08 43.79
C ARG A 479 17.05 -2.69 44.01
N LYS A 480 17.13 -3.92 44.52
CA LYS A 480 18.42 -4.59 44.78
C LYS A 480 19.21 -4.87 43.50
N SER A 481 18.52 -5.37 42.47
CA SER A 481 19.11 -5.71 41.16
C SER A 481 19.07 -4.56 40.15
N SER A 482 18.57 -3.40 40.56
CA SER A 482 18.49 -2.15 39.79
C SER A 482 17.88 -2.28 38.38
N TYR A 483 16.70 -2.90 38.27
CA TYR A 483 15.94 -2.94 37.02
C TYR A 483 14.46 -2.62 37.24
N LEU A 484 13.79 -2.22 36.16
CA LEU A 484 12.35 -1.96 36.10
C LEU A 484 11.72 -2.93 35.09
N GLU A 485 10.53 -3.45 35.37
CA GLU A 485 9.74 -4.18 34.38
C GLU A 485 8.41 -3.50 34.14
N LEU A 486 8.00 -3.43 32.87
CA LEU A 486 6.71 -2.96 32.45
C LEU A 486 6.01 -4.08 31.68
N ILE A 487 4.96 -4.64 32.28
CA ILE A 487 4.21 -5.78 31.75
C ILE A 487 2.88 -5.25 31.24
N ALA A 488 2.52 -5.55 29.99
CA ALA A 488 1.29 -5.06 29.38
C ALA A 488 0.70 -6.05 28.38
N ASP A 489 -0.62 -6.17 28.36
CA ASP A 489 -1.32 -7.03 27.40
C ASP A 489 -1.34 -6.40 26.01
N ILE A 490 -1.21 -7.23 24.98
CA ILE A 490 -1.22 -6.78 23.58
C ILE A 490 -2.65 -6.39 23.18
N ALA A 491 -2.77 -5.24 22.52
CA ALA A 491 -4.05 -4.71 22.05
C ALA A 491 -4.56 -5.51 20.84
N LYS A 492 -5.54 -6.38 21.09
CA LYS A 492 -6.34 -7.07 20.06
C LYS A 492 -7.25 -6.10 19.28
N SER A 493 -7.71 -6.53 18.10
CA SER A 493 -8.63 -5.77 17.22
C SER A 493 -9.83 -5.18 17.95
N THR A 494 -10.42 -5.92 18.89
CA THR A 494 -11.55 -5.48 19.72
C THR A 494 -11.26 -4.24 20.56
N HIS A 495 -10.00 -3.95 20.85
CA HIS A 495 -9.56 -2.80 21.64
C HIS A 495 -9.19 -1.60 20.77
N TRP A 496 -9.07 -1.73 19.44
CA TRP A 496 -8.53 -0.65 18.61
C TRP A 496 -9.40 0.61 18.67
N SER A 497 -10.71 0.43 18.85
CA SER A 497 -11.64 1.54 19.05
C SER A 497 -11.30 2.42 20.25
N THR A 498 -10.68 1.87 21.30
CA THR A 498 -10.29 2.60 22.53
C THR A 498 -8.94 3.31 22.40
N LEU A 499 -8.13 2.96 21.40
CA LEU A 499 -6.84 3.58 21.10
C LEU A 499 -7.03 4.82 20.21
N LYS A 500 -7.47 5.94 20.82
CA LYS A 500 -7.81 7.19 20.10
C LYS A 500 -6.69 7.71 19.20
N SER A 501 -5.46 7.78 19.73
CA SER A 501 -4.27 8.27 19.01
C SER A 501 -3.83 7.39 17.84
N PHE A 502 -4.43 6.20 17.69
CA PHE A 502 -4.11 5.26 16.61
C PHE A 502 -4.98 5.45 15.35
N MET A 503 -5.92 6.40 15.33
CA MET A 503 -6.64 6.72 14.10
C MET A 503 -5.73 7.42 13.09
N TYR A 504 -4.88 8.35 13.56
CA TYR A 504 -3.92 9.11 12.75
C TYR A 504 -2.57 9.26 13.48
N PRO A 505 -1.87 8.15 13.75
CA PRO A 505 -0.59 8.17 14.46
C PRO A 505 0.47 9.01 13.75
N VAL A 506 1.02 9.96 14.51
CA VAL A 506 2.19 10.76 14.15
C VAL A 506 3.24 10.60 15.24
N PHE A 507 4.46 10.26 14.83
CA PHE A 507 5.58 10.01 15.74
C PHE A 507 6.77 10.87 15.35
N LEU A 508 7.73 11.01 16.26
CA LEU A 508 9.01 11.65 15.95
C LEU A 508 9.98 10.55 15.53
N ASP A 509 10.46 10.62 14.30
CA ASP A 509 11.57 9.83 13.79
C ASP A 509 12.80 10.74 13.64
N SER A 510 13.85 10.45 14.39
CA SER A 510 15.11 11.22 14.37
C SER A 510 14.91 12.75 14.51
N GLY A 511 13.94 13.15 15.35
CA GLY A 511 13.60 14.56 15.59
C GLY A 511 12.65 15.19 14.57
N SER A 512 12.13 14.42 13.60
CA SER A 512 11.18 14.90 12.59
C SER A 512 9.83 14.19 12.70
N PRO A 513 8.69 14.90 12.57
CA PRO A 513 7.38 14.24 12.53
C PRO A 513 7.25 13.32 11.31
N ALA A 514 6.84 12.09 11.56
CA ALA A 514 6.61 11.05 10.56
C ALA A 514 5.17 10.52 10.67
N LEU A 515 4.54 10.33 9.51
CA LEU A 515 3.20 9.78 9.36
C LEU A 515 3.26 8.26 9.28
N TRP A 516 2.42 7.55 10.02
CA TRP A 516 2.40 6.07 9.95
C TRP A 516 1.47 5.55 8.86
N ASN A 517 0.23 6.04 8.82
CA ASN A 517 -0.87 5.40 8.11
C ASN A 517 -1.56 6.32 7.07
N VAL A 518 -1.02 7.52 6.85
CA VAL A 518 -1.52 8.45 5.84
C VAL A 518 -0.37 8.90 4.93
N PRO A 519 -0.49 8.73 3.60
CA PRO A 519 0.58 9.10 2.67
C PRO A 519 0.64 10.62 2.49
N TYR A 520 1.86 11.15 2.39
CA TYR A 520 2.11 12.54 2.01
C TYR A 520 1.51 12.85 0.63
N LEU A 521 0.94 14.05 0.48
CA LEU A 521 0.28 14.49 -0.73
C LEU A 521 0.90 15.78 -1.27
N ASN A 522 1.15 15.79 -2.58
CA ASN A 522 1.42 17.01 -3.31
C ASN A 522 0.12 17.50 -3.98
N PHE A 523 -0.50 18.53 -3.41
CA PHE A 523 -1.75 19.07 -3.97
C PHE A 523 -1.62 19.58 -5.41
N SER A 524 -0.43 20.04 -5.82
CA SER A 524 -0.22 20.55 -7.18
C SER A 524 -0.34 19.47 -8.27
N SER A 525 -0.24 18.19 -7.90
CA SER A 525 -0.40 17.05 -8.82
C SER A 525 -1.80 16.43 -8.80
N LEU A 526 -2.71 16.86 -7.91
CA LEU A 526 -4.05 16.29 -7.81
C LEU A 526 -5.07 17.12 -8.61
N PRO A 527 -5.91 16.49 -9.45
CA PRO A 527 -7.00 17.19 -10.15
C PRO A 527 -7.99 17.76 -9.15
N ALA A 528 -8.39 19.02 -9.34
CA ALA A 528 -9.43 19.62 -8.53
C ALA A 528 -10.81 19.39 -9.13
N ILE A 529 -11.77 19.12 -8.27
CA ILE A 529 -13.16 18.90 -8.67
C ILE A 529 -13.87 20.26 -8.78
N ASP A 530 -14.55 20.47 -9.89
CA ASP A 530 -15.38 21.63 -10.12
C ASP A 530 -16.77 21.44 -9.48
N PHE A 531 -17.16 22.42 -8.67
CA PHE A 531 -18.46 22.49 -7.99
C PHE A 531 -19.24 23.74 -8.41
N GLY A 532 -18.95 24.31 -9.58
CA GLY A 532 -19.68 25.43 -10.16
C GLY A 532 -21.16 25.09 -10.39
N ASP A 533 -21.45 23.88 -10.85
CA ASP A 533 -22.79 23.30 -10.92
C ASP A 533 -22.96 22.17 -9.89
N SER A 534 -23.42 22.52 -8.69
CA SER A 534 -23.67 21.54 -7.62
C SER A 534 -24.86 20.62 -7.89
N SER A 535 -25.67 20.89 -8.90
CA SER A 535 -26.79 20.03 -9.33
C SER A 535 -26.35 18.94 -10.31
N SER A 536 -25.09 18.98 -10.77
CA SER A 536 -24.55 18.02 -11.73
C SER A 536 -24.68 16.58 -11.24
N ASN A 537 -25.25 15.74 -12.11
CA ASN A 537 -25.31 14.29 -11.90
C ASN A 537 -23.91 13.67 -11.67
N ARG A 538 -22.85 14.31 -12.17
CA ARG A 538 -21.46 13.87 -12.04
C ARG A 538 -20.88 14.06 -10.63
N LEU A 539 -21.63 14.64 -9.69
CA LEU A 539 -21.27 14.76 -8.28
C LEU A 539 -22.04 13.78 -7.37
N LYS A 540 -23.03 13.04 -7.91
CA LYS A 540 -23.87 12.10 -7.14
C LYS A 540 -23.05 11.04 -6.39
N TRP A 541 -21.97 10.58 -6.99
CA TRP A 541 -21.06 9.58 -6.42
C TRP A 541 -20.48 9.99 -5.06
N LEU A 542 -20.37 11.29 -4.75
CA LEU A 542 -19.92 11.71 -3.41
C LEU A 542 -20.87 11.24 -2.32
N LYS A 543 -22.18 11.20 -2.60
CA LYS A 543 -23.21 10.72 -1.65
C LYS A 543 -23.13 9.22 -1.41
N THR A 544 -22.53 8.45 -2.33
CA THR A 544 -22.35 7.00 -2.18
C THR A 544 -20.96 6.67 -1.63
N HIS A 545 -19.92 7.38 -2.10
CA HIS A 545 -18.53 7.18 -1.68
C HIS A 545 -18.25 7.61 -0.25
N ILE A 546 -18.67 8.81 0.18
CA ILE A 546 -18.33 9.32 1.52
C ILE A 546 -18.89 8.40 2.63
N PRO A 547 -20.13 7.88 2.55
CA PRO A 547 -20.62 6.90 3.53
C PRO A 547 -19.83 5.59 3.63
N THR A 548 -19.06 5.21 2.62
CA THR A 548 -18.23 3.99 2.70
C THR A 548 -17.11 4.09 3.74
N MET A 549 -16.89 5.27 4.33
CA MET A 549 -15.93 5.44 5.42
C MET A 549 -16.33 4.72 6.72
N TRP A 550 -17.63 4.46 6.92
CA TRP A 550 -18.12 3.73 8.07
C TRP A 550 -17.99 2.22 7.87
N SER A 551 -17.67 1.49 8.94
CA SER A 551 -17.84 0.03 8.97
C SER A 551 -19.32 -0.34 9.11
N ALA A 552 -19.67 -1.60 8.87
CA ALA A 552 -21.04 -2.10 9.08
C ALA A 552 -21.52 -1.86 10.52
N GLN A 553 -20.62 -1.99 11.51
CA GLN A 553 -20.93 -1.72 12.90
C GLN A 553 -21.16 -0.22 13.14
N GLU A 554 -20.26 0.64 12.66
CA GLU A 554 -20.40 2.09 12.81
C GLU A 554 -21.68 2.61 12.12
N GLY A 555 -22.01 2.07 10.95
CA GLY A 555 -23.26 2.35 10.25
C GLY A 555 -24.48 1.97 11.09
N ALA A 556 -24.51 0.77 11.67
CA ALA A 556 -25.61 0.35 12.54
C ALA A 556 -25.78 1.28 13.76
N LEU A 557 -24.67 1.72 14.37
CA LEU A 557 -24.70 2.67 15.50
C LEU A 557 -25.18 4.06 15.08
N LYS A 558 -24.85 4.52 13.86
CA LYS A 558 -25.33 5.78 13.30
C LYS A 558 -26.85 5.76 13.10
N PHE A 559 -27.41 4.68 12.52
CA PHE A 559 -28.86 4.58 12.26
C PHE A 559 -29.67 4.23 13.50
N ASN A 560 -29.06 3.61 14.49
CA ASN A 560 -29.72 3.27 15.74
C ASN A 560 -28.88 3.70 16.95
N PRO A 561 -28.98 4.99 17.36
CA PRO A 561 -28.25 5.54 18.50
C PRO A 561 -28.56 4.88 19.85
N SER A 562 -29.61 4.05 19.93
CA SER A 562 -29.95 3.30 21.15
C SER A 562 -29.10 2.03 21.36
N LEU A 563 -28.41 1.54 20.33
CA LEU A 563 -27.59 0.33 20.42
C LEU A 563 -26.42 0.51 21.39
N PRO A 564 -26.12 -0.43 22.29
CA PRO A 564 -25.04 -0.28 23.25
C PRO A 564 -23.67 -0.19 22.54
N ALA A 565 -22.87 0.82 22.89
CA ALA A 565 -21.50 0.98 22.44
C ALA A 565 -20.69 1.78 23.46
N SER A 566 -19.37 1.55 23.51
CA SER A 566 -18.50 2.34 24.38
C SER A 566 -18.41 3.80 23.90
N PRO A 567 -18.11 4.77 24.79
CA PRO A 567 -17.91 6.17 24.40
C PRO A 567 -16.85 6.36 23.30
N SER A 568 -15.82 5.51 23.27
CA SER A 568 -14.76 5.60 22.25
C SER A 568 -15.23 5.14 20.87
N VAL A 569 -16.09 4.11 20.80
CA VAL A 569 -16.72 3.70 19.54
C VAL A 569 -17.68 4.76 19.05
N ARG A 570 -18.52 5.32 19.95
CA ARG A 570 -19.42 6.45 19.65
C ARG A 570 -18.67 7.66 19.12
N ALA A 571 -17.54 8.00 19.73
CA ALA A 571 -16.71 9.13 19.32
C ALA A 571 -16.18 8.98 17.89
N ARG A 572 -15.84 7.75 17.45
CA ARG A 572 -15.42 7.51 16.05
C ARG A 572 -16.57 7.71 15.07
N VAL A 573 -17.78 7.27 15.43
CA VAL A 573 -18.99 7.50 14.61
C VAL A 573 -19.26 9.00 14.48
N ASP A 574 -19.26 9.74 15.59
CA ASP A 574 -19.44 11.19 15.67
C ASP A 574 -18.38 11.96 14.88
N PHE A 575 -17.10 11.63 15.06
CA PHE A 575 -15.99 12.19 14.29
C PHE A 575 -16.17 12.00 12.77
N LYS A 576 -16.51 10.77 12.34
CA LYS A 576 -16.79 10.48 10.92
C LYS A 576 -18.04 11.21 10.44
N ASP A 577 -19.04 11.41 11.28
CA ASP A 577 -20.23 12.18 10.94
C ASP A 577 -19.93 13.66 10.66
N GLY A 578 -19.05 14.26 11.47
CA GLY A 578 -18.53 15.59 11.18
C GLY A 578 -17.81 15.65 9.82
N LEU A 579 -16.98 14.66 9.49
CA LEU A 579 -16.36 14.56 8.15
C LEU A 579 -17.41 14.47 7.04
N PHE A 580 -18.42 13.61 7.21
CA PHE A 580 -19.53 13.47 6.25
C PHE A 580 -20.18 14.82 5.94
N HIS A 581 -20.52 15.59 6.97
CA HIS A 581 -21.15 16.89 6.83
C HIS A 581 -20.23 17.95 6.21
N ILE A 582 -18.92 17.90 6.45
CA ILE A 582 -17.95 18.80 5.81
C ILE A 582 -17.84 18.49 4.31
N PHE A 583 -17.62 17.23 3.93
CA PHE A 583 -17.47 16.83 2.52
C PHE A 583 -18.74 17.12 1.70
N LEU A 584 -19.91 16.69 2.19
CA LEU A 584 -21.16 16.88 1.45
C LEU A 584 -21.66 18.33 1.52
N GLY A 585 -21.45 19.02 2.63
CA GLY A 585 -21.80 20.45 2.73
C GLY A 585 -20.96 21.31 1.78
N PHE A 586 -19.67 21.04 1.63
CA PHE A 586 -18.81 21.86 0.77
C PHE A 586 -19.12 21.65 -0.72
N SER A 587 -19.38 20.39 -1.10
CA SER A 587 -19.77 20.03 -2.46
C SER A 587 -21.12 20.61 -2.90
N GLY A 588 -21.95 21.09 -1.97
CA GLY A 588 -23.30 21.58 -2.27
C GLY A 588 -24.32 20.47 -2.52
N THR A 589 -23.91 19.21 -2.42
CA THR A 589 -24.79 18.03 -2.52
C THR A 589 -25.77 17.90 -1.36
N MET A 590 -25.47 18.58 -0.24
CA MET A 590 -26.34 18.74 0.93
C MET A 590 -26.49 20.24 1.25
N SER A 591 -27.73 20.71 1.39
CA SER A 591 -28.04 22.11 1.70
C SER A 591 -27.96 22.40 3.22
N PRO A 592 -27.57 23.62 3.64
CA PRO A 592 -26.94 24.67 2.84
C PRO A 592 -25.46 24.36 2.58
N ARG A 593 -24.96 24.84 1.42
CA ARG A 593 -23.54 24.77 1.04
C ARG A 593 -22.71 25.70 1.93
N ALA A 594 -21.60 25.20 2.48
CA ALA A 594 -20.71 25.97 3.35
C ALA A 594 -19.24 25.73 2.99
N SER A 595 -18.41 26.75 3.19
CA SER A 595 -16.94 26.66 3.02
C SER A 595 -16.18 26.79 4.34
N VAL A 596 -16.88 27.12 5.43
CA VAL A 596 -16.28 27.28 6.75
C VAL A 596 -17.09 26.47 7.75
N TYR A 597 -16.38 25.72 8.58
CA TYR A 597 -16.96 24.82 9.57
C TYR A 597 -16.35 25.05 10.93
N ALA A 598 -17.17 25.05 11.97
CA ALA A 598 -16.76 25.18 13.36
C ALA A 598 -16.95 23.84 14.08
N ILE A 599 -15.88 23.25 14.61
CA ILE A 599 -15.98 22.08 15.49
C ILE A 599 -16.35 22.59 16.89
N ASP A 600 -17.59 22.33 17.29
CA ASP A 600 -18.23 22.89 18.48
C ASP A 600 -18.53 21.78 19.50
N CYS A 601 -18.05 21.96 20.72
CA CYS A 601 -18.26 21.04 21.82
C CYS A 601 -18.84 21.82 23.01
N PRO A 602 -20.17 21.78 23.21
CA PRO A 602 -20.83 22.44 24.34
C PRO A 602 -20.27 22.00 25.70
N GLU A 603 -19.88 20.73 25.84
CA GLU A 603 -19.25 20.17 27.05
C GLU A 603 -17.88 20.80 27.36
N GLU A 604 -17.20 21.36 26.36
CA GLU A 604 -15.87 21.95 26.46
C GLU A 604 -15.86 23.43 26.06
N LYS A 605 -16.92 24.17 26.40
CA LYS A 605 -17.03 25.65 26.26
C LYS A 605 -17.09 26.16 24.81
N GLY A 606 -17.76 25.43 23.91
CA GLY A 606 -18.14 25.92 22.58
C GLY A 606 -17.16 25.53 21.48
N VAL A 607 -16.82 26.48 20.59
CA VAL A 607 -15.99 26.24 19.39
C VAL A 607 -14.50 26.08 19.72
N HIS A 608 -13.85 25.04 19.16
CA HIS A 608 -12.40 24.79 19.34
C HIS A 608 -11.58 24.90 18.07
N ILE A 609 -12.18 24.62 16.91
CA ILE A 609 -11.45 24.50 15.64
C ILE A 609 -12.31 25.12 14.55
N LEU A 610 -11.73 26.02 13.75
CA LEU A 610 -12.33 26.45 12.49
C LEU A 610 -11.62 25.77 11.32
N ILE A 611 -12.39 25.26 10.37
CA ILE A 611 -11.90 24.60 9.15
C ILE A 611 -12.41 25.40 7.95
N PHE A 612 -11.49 25.89 7.13
CA PHE A 612 -11.72 26.66 5.91
C PHE A 612 -11.42 25.78 4.71
N VAL A 613 -12.45 25.30 4.02
CA VAL A 613 -12.31 24.40 2.88
C VAL A 613 -12.24 25.22 1.60
N SER A 614 -11.16 25.05 0.84
CA SER A 614 -10.96 25.76 -0.42
C SER A 614 -11.35 24.90 -1.63
N ARG A 615 -10.93 23.63 -1.66
CA ARG A 615 -11.18 22.70 -2.78
C ARG A 615 -11.35 21.26 -2.30
N ILE A 616 -12.04 20.46 -3.11
CA ILE A 616 -11.92 19.00 -3.05
C ILE A 616 -11.07 18.55 -4.24
N LEU A 617 -10.04 17.76 -3.98
CA LEU A 617 -9.15 17.20 -4.98
C LEU A 617 -9.40 15.69 -5.10
N LEU A 618 -9.26 15.17 -6.32
CA LEU A 618 -9.33 13.75 -6.61
C LEU A 618 -7.97 13.10 -6.30
N ASP A 619 -7.92 12.30 -5.23
CA ASP A 619 -6.74 11.50 -4.87
C ASP A 619 -6.81 10.17 -5.63
N VAL A 620 -6.40 10.23 -6.89
CA VAL A 620 -6.50 9.14 -7.86
C VAL A 620 -5.73 7.90 -7.38
N SER A 621 -4.53 8.09 -6.82
CA SER A 621 -3.67 7.01 -6.34
C SER A 621 -4.25 6.26 -5.15
N ASN A 622 -4.93 6.98 -4.24
CA ASN A 622 -5.63 6.36 -3.11
C ASN A 622 -7.12 6.12 -3.36
N ARG A 623 -7.60 6.33 -4.60
CA ARG A 623 -8.98 6.07 -5.04
C ARG A 623 -10.03 6.75 -4.18
N THR A 624 -9.78 8.00 -3.81
CA THR A 624 -10.65 8.77 -2.92
C THR A 624 -10.57 10.27 -3.20
N VAL A 625 -11.11 11.08 -2.29
CA VAL A 625 -10.99 12.55 -2.31
C VAL A 625 -10.26 13.07 -1.09
N VAL A 626 -9.71 14.27 -1.24
CA VAL A 626 -9.05 15.02 -0.17
C VAL A 626 -9.50 16.47 -0.21
N LEU A 627 -9.74 17.06 0.96
CA LEU A 627 -9.95 18.49 1.12
C LEU A 627 -8.61 19.19 1.15
N ASP A 628 -8.45 20.19 0.30
CA ASP A 628 -7.43 21.22 0.46
C ASP A 628 -8.03 22.33 1.32
N ALA A 629 -7.63 22.34 2.59
CA ALA A 629 -8.23 23.19 3.61
C ALA A 629 -7.17 23.88 4.46
N ALA A 630 -7.59 24.90 5.19
CA ALA A 630 -6.83 25.53 6.25
C ALA A 630 -7.57 25.32 7.58
N VAL A 631 -6.80 25.13 8.66
CA VAL A 631 -7.35 24.97 10.00
C VAL A 631 -6.84 26.07 10.92
N LEU A 632 -7.72 26.55 11.79
CA LEU A 632 -7.41 27.50 12.87
C LEU A 632 -7.82 26.88 14.21
N PRO A 633 -6.89 26.23 14.93
CA PRO A 633 -7.15 25.73 16.28
C PRO A 633 -7.19 26.90 17.28
N LEU A 634 -8.29 27.06 18.00
CA LEU A 634 -8.49 28.16 18.95
C LEU A 634 -7.82 27.85 20.29
N TYR A 635 -7.07 28.83 20.82
CA TYR A 635 -6.43 28.77 22.13
C TYR A 635 -6.40 30.16 22.79
N SER A 636 -6.26 30.22 24.11
CA SER A 636 -6.54 31.42 24.90
C SER A 636 -5.75 32.66 24.43
N ASP A 637 -4.44 32.53 24.21
CA ASP A 637 -3.58 33.66 23.81
C ASP A 637 -3.85 34.13 22.38
N LEU A 638 -4.41 33.26 21.53
CA LEU A 638 -4.79 33.61 20.17
C LEU A 638 -6.10 34.38 20.13
N MET A 639 -7.08 33.97 20.95
CA MET A 639 -8.43 34.58 20.94
C MET A 639 -8.35 36.10 21.09
N VAL A 640 -7.51 36.60 22.00
CA VAL A 640 -7.30 38.04 22.24
C VAL A 640 -6.87 38.80 20.97
N LYS A 641 -6.17 38.13 20.05
CA LYS A 641 -5.62 38.73 18.83
C LYS A 641 -6.59 38.70 17.65
N ILE A 642 -7.45 37.68 17.59
CA ILE A 642 -8.28 37.42 16.40
C ILE A 642 -9.77 37.75 16.58
N THR A 643 -10.24 38.11 17.79
CA THR A 643 -11.65 38.46 18.03
C THR A 643 -12.22 39.43 17.00
N PRO A 644 -11.57 40.56 16.64
CA PRO A 644 -12.14 41.48 15.65
C PRO A 644 -12.33 40.83 14.26
N ALA A 645 -11.42 39.93 13.86
CA ALA A 645 -11.51 39.22 12.59
C ALA A 645 -12.61 38.13 12.63
N LEU A 646 -12.83 37.50 13.78
CA LEU A 646 -13.92 36.56 13.99
C LEU A 646 -15.28 37.26 13.99
N ASP A 647 -15.39 38.43 14.61
CA ASP A 647 -16.62 39.24 14.61
C ASP A 647 -16.96 39.70 13.18
N ALA A 648 -15.97 40.14 12.41
CA ALA A 648 -16.16 40.49 11.01
C ALA A 648 -16.66 39.29 10.17
N MET A 649 -16.17 38.09 10.48
CA MET A 649 -16.63 36.84 9.86
C MET A 649 -18.08 36.52 10.23
N MET A 650 -18.43 36.56 11.52
CA MET A 650 -19.78 36.21 12.01
C MET A 650 -20.86 37.16 11.48
N ASN A 651 -20.50 38.41 11.18
CA ASN A 651 -21.40 39.42 10.62
C ASN A 651 -21.48 39.39 9.08
N SER A 652 -20.89 38.39 8.42
CA SER A 652 -20.92 38.23 6.97
C SER A 652 -21.89 37.11 6.53
N SER A 653 -22.19 37.01 5.24
CA SER A 653 -22.96 35.90 4.65
C SER A 653 -22.18 34.57 4.58
N HIS A 654 -21.06 34.46 5.29
CA HIS A 654 -20.15 33.32 5.31
C HIS A 654 -19.92 32.83 6.75
N ASP A 655 -21.00 32.78 7.55
CA ASP A 655 -20.94 32.27 8.90
C ASP A 655 -20.47 30.80 8.95
N PRO A 656 -19.62 30.42 9.93
CA PRO A 656 -19.19 29.03 10.05
C PRO A 656 -20.36 28.10 10.37
N LYS A 657 -20.49 27.01 9.61
CA LYS A 657 -21.45 25.94 9.94
C LYS A 657 -20.95 25.15 11.14
N SER A 658 -21.71 25.15 12.22
CA SER A 658 -21.35 24.39 13.43
C SER A 658 -21.53 22.89 13.22
N ILE A 659 -20.50 22.13 13.59
CA ILE A 659 -20.49 20.67 13.72
C ILE A 659 -20.42 20.37 15.22
N LEU A 660 -21.58 20.05 15.79
CA LEU A 660 -21.70 19.66 17.19
C LEU A 660 -21.04 18.31 17.41
N THR A 661 -20.18 18.21 18.43
CA THR A 661 -19.44 16.99 18.72
C THR A 661 -19.33 16.74 20.22
N SER A 662 -19.27 15.45 20.58
CA SER A 662 -18.98 15.01 21.94
C SER A 662 -17.56 15.36 22.36
N LYS A 663 -17.32 15.42 23.67
CA LYS A 663 -15.97 15.63 24.23
C LYS A 663 -14.95 14.62 23.71
N GLU A 664 -15.32 13.34 23.64
CA GLU A 664 -14.42 12.29 23.16
C GLU A 664 -14.10 12.42 21.68
N ALA A 665 -15.05 12.84 20.85
CA ALA A 665 -14.84 13.06 19.42
C ALA A 665 -14.04 14.35 19.14
N LEU A 666 -14.24 15.41 19.93
CA LEU A 666 -13.37 16.59 19.90
C LEU A 666 -11.89 16.23 20.11
N TYR A 667 -11.60 15.27 21.01
CA TYR A 667 -10.23 14.80 21.20
C TYR A 667 -9.68 14.09 19.97
N LEU A 668 -10.50 13.30 19.26
CA LEU A 668 -10.10 12.70 17.98
C LEU A 668 -9.81 13.77 16.92
N TRP A 669 -10.62 14.83 16.85
CA TRP A 669 -10.34 15.98 15.97
C TRP A 669 -8.98 16.60 16.26
N LYS A 670 -8.66 16.88 17.54
CA LYS A 670 -7.37 17.47 17.93
C LYS A 670 -6.19 16.52 17.69
N GLU A 671 -6.37 15.21 17.84
CA GLU A 671 -5.34 14.20 17.54
C GLU A 671 -5.11 14.00 16.03
N ALA A 672 -6.12 14.24 15.19
CA ALA A 672 -5.99 14.13 13.73
C ALA A 672 -5.27 15.31 13.07
N LEU A 673 -5.34 16.52 13.66
CA LEU A 673 -4.77 17.74 13.07
C LEU A 673 -3.28 17.65 12.71
N PRO A 674 -2.38 17.12 13.57
CA PRO A 674 -0.97 16.97 13.20
C PRO A 674 -0.81 16.12 11.94
N ALA A 675 -1.52 15.00 11.83
CA ALA A 675 -1.40 14.11 10.68
C ALA A 675 -1.84 14.81 9.38
N TRP A 676 -3.00 15.48 9.39
CA TRP A 676 -3.47 16.21 8.23
C TRP A 676 -2.57 17.40 7.85
N THR A 677 -1.88 18.00 8.82
CA THR A 677 -0.90 19.08 8.60
C THR A 677 0.37 18.53 7.96
N GLU A 678 1.00 17.53 8.59
CA GLU A 678 2.23 16.93 8.07
C GLU A 678 2.02 16.33 6.68
N ARG A 679 0.80 15.81 6.39
CA ARG A 679 0.44 15.20 5.11
C ARG A 679 0.61 16.11 3.90
N CYS A 680 0.34 17.41 4.03
CA CYS A 680 0.53 18.39 2.95
C CYS A 680 1.61 19.42 3.26
N ARG A 681 2.50 19.10 4.20
CA ARG A 681 3.56 20.02 4.62
C ARG A 681 4.45 20.35 3.43
N SER A 682 4.57 21.64 3.16
CA SER A 682 5.45 22.23 2.13
C SER A 682 6.47 23.20 2.74
N TRP A 683 6.58 23.23 4.07
CA TRP A 683 7.45 24.11 4.84
C TRP A 683 8.23 23.32 5.89
N ALA A 684 9.44 23.77 6.21
CA ALA A 684 10.30 23.11 7.17
C ALA A 684 9.84 23.33 8.62
N HIS A 685 10.12 22.37 9.49
CA HIS A 685 10.09 22.61 10.94
C HIS A 685 11.26 23.52 11.32
N LYS A 686 11.03 24.42 12.27
CA LYS A 686 12.05 25.30 12.84
C LYS A 686 12.86 24.53 13.88
N PRO A 687 14.14 24.87 14.14
CA PRO A 687 14.90 24.27 15.25
C PRO A 687 14.21 24.43 16.61
N SER A 688 13.44 25.52 16.79
CA SER A 688 12.64 25.79 17.99
C SER A 688 11.25 25.13 17.97
N CYS A 689 10.99 24.19 17.06
CA CYS A 689 9.68 23.54 16.93
C CYS A 689 9.27 22.87 18.25
N GLU A 690 8.07 23.16 18.72
CA GLU A 690 7.56 22.68 20.00
C GLU A 690 7.41 21.16 20.02
N TYR A 691 7.16 20.54 18.85
CA TYR A 691 7.15 19.08 18.73
C TYR A 691 8.52 18.48 19.04
N ILE A 692 9.60 19.14 18.63
CA ILE A 692 10.98 18.66 18.82
C ILE A 692 11.45 18.92 20.25
N THR A 693 11.15 20.10 20.79
CA THR A 693 11.62 20.51 22.12
C THR A 693 10.85 19.85 23.26
N THR A 694 9.58 19.47 23.06
CA THR A 694 8.72 18.84 24.09
C THR A 694 8.43 17.35 23.85
N PRO A 695 9.19 16.69 22.96
CA PRO A 695 8.84 15.46 22.22
C PRO A 695 7.36 15.00 22.28
N LYS A 696 6.44 15.86 21.86
CA LYS A 696 4.99 15.62 22.05
C LYS A 696 4.16 16.07 20.86
N ILE A 697 3.36 15.16 20.31
CA ILE A 697 2.44 15.41 19.19
C ILE A 697 1.09 14.74 19.51
N PRO A 698 -0.06 15.46 19.42
CA PRO A 698 -0.18 16.92 19.40
C PRO A 698 0.39 17.56 20.69
N LEU A 699 0.64 18.88 20.68
CA LEU A 699 1.16 19.60 21.86
C LEU A 699 0.21 19.47 23.06
N SER A 700 -1.09 19.62 22.82
CA SER A 700 -2.14 19.46 23.82
C SER A 700 -3.49 19.22 23.17
N ILE A 701 -4.35 18.45 23.84
CA ILE A 701 -5.77 18.33 23.50
C ILE A 701 -6.68 19.10 24.49
N LYS A 702 -6.11 19.63 25.58
CA LYS A 702 -6.83 20.38 26.62
C LYS A 702 -7.43 21.70 26.09
N PHE A 703 -8.55 22.13 26.66
CA PHE A 703 -9.17 23.43 26.37
C PHE A 703 -8.18 24.60 26.54
N GLY A 704 -8.25 25.58 25.61
CA GLY A 704 -7.45 26.80 25.65
C GLY A 704 -5.95 26.63 25.42
N LYS A 705 -5.48 25.41 25.15
CA LYS A 705 -4.07 25.10 24.88
C LYS A 705 -3.84 24.81 23.40
N ARG A 706 -2.66 25.17 22.93
CA ARG A 706 -2.23 24.99 21.54
C ARG A 706 -2.15 23.50 21.17
N VAL A 707 -2.68 23.14 19.99
CA VAL A 707 -2.70 21.76 19.46
C VAL A 707 -1.50 21.50 18.53
N LEU A 708 -1.26 22.42 17.60
CA LEU A 708 -0.22 22.33 16.56
C LEU A 708 1.06 23.09 16.93
N CYS A 709 2.20 22.67 16.41
CA CYS A 709 3.43 23.48 16.47
C CYS A 709 3.27 24.81 15.72
N SER A 710 4.08 25.82 16.07
CA SER A 710 4.07 27.14 15.42
C SER A 710 4.78 27.20 14.07
N CYS A 711 5.34 26.09 13.61
CA CYS A 711 6.06 26.07 12.34
C CYS A 711 5.13 26.29 11.14
N GLY A 712 3.85 25.92 11.26
CA GLY A 712 2.86 26.05 10.20
C GLY A 712 2.06 27.35 10.17
N ASP A 713 2.18 28.20 11.19
CA ASP A 713 1.42 29.45 11.26
C ASP A 713 1.72 30.33 10.04
N GLY A 714 0.68 30.78 9.35
CA GLY A 714 0.83 31.73 8.23
C GLY A 714 1.38 31.11 6.94
N THR A 715 1.47 29.78 6.87
CA THR A 715 1.93 29.06 5.66
C THR A 715 0.83 28.92 4.61
N VAL A 716 -0.41 29.25 4.97
CA VAL A 716 -1.55 29.24 4.06
C VAL A 716 -1.50 30.47 3.15
N PRO A 717 -1.74 30.34 1.83
CA PRO A 717 -1.78 31.49 0.92
C PRO A 717 -2.78 32.58 1.36
N ILE A 718 -2.41 33.84 1.16
CA ILE A 718 -3.25 34.99 1.56
C ILE A 718 -4.57 35.01 0.77
N ASP A 719 -4.54 34.54 -0.47
CA ASP A 719 -5.68 34.43 -1.38
C ASP A 719 -6.42 33.08 -1.28
N PHE A 720 -6.15 32.27 -0.25
CA PHE A 720 -6.75 30.95 -0.08
C PHE A 720 -8.28 30.99 0.14
N MET A 721 -8.78 32.01 0.87
CA MET A 721 -10.20 32.31 1.05
C MET A 721 -10.49 33.76 0.65
N PRO A 722 -10.44 34.12 -0.64
CA PRO A 722 -10.42 35.51 -1.07
C PRO A 722 -11.76 36.22 -0.88
N LYS A 723 -12.85 35.46 -0.82
CA LYS A 723 -14.23 35.97 -0.61
C LYS A 723 -14.55 36.20 0.87
N PHE A 724 -13.64 35.90 1.78
CA PHE A 724 -13.92 35.81 3.21
C PHE A 724 -13.41 37.03 3.99
N PRO A 725 -14.30 37.85 4.58
CA PRO A 725 -13.90 38.99 5.41
C PRO A 725 -13.05 38.55 6.62
N GLY A 726 -12.01 39.32 6.95
CA GLY A 726 -11.09 38.99 8.04
C GLY A 726 -10.06 37.89 7.73
N TRP A 727 -10.16 37.21 6.57
CA TRP A 727 -9.26 36.10 6.21
C TRP A 727 -7.78 36.46 6.29
N LYS A 728 -7.37 37.66 5.83
CA LYS A 728 -5.96 38.07 5.86
C LYS A 728 -5.35 38.02 7.26
N GLU A 729 -6.14 38.34 8.29
CA GLU A 729 -5.69 38.27 9.68
C GLU A 729 -5.74 36.82 10.21
N LEU A 730 -6.80 36.08 9.91
CA LEU A 730 -6.93 34.67 10.31
C LEU A 730 -5.89 33.76 9.65
N ALA A 731 -5.50 34.05 8.40
CA ALA A 731 -4.51 33.29 7.63
C ALA A 731 -3.15 33.26 8.33
N LYS A 732 -2.75 34.34 9.02
CA LYS A 732 -1.48 34.43 9.79
C LYS A 732 -1.38 33.39 10.90
N HIS A 733 -2.51 32.84 11.34
CA HIS A 733 -2.63 31.86 12.42
C HIS A 733 -3.18 30.52 11.95
N SER A 734 -3.52 30.41 10.67
CA SER A 734 -4.06 29.19 10.08
C SER A 734 -2.93 28.33 9.52
N VAL A 735 -3.18 27.02 9.48
CA VAL A 735 -2.24 26.02 8.97
C VAL A 735 -2.93 25.19 7.89
N ARG A 736 -2.25 24.91 6.78
CA ARG A 736 -2.83 24.11 5.69
C ARG A 736 -2.92 22.64 6.10
N VAL A 737 -4.01 21.97 5.73
CA VAL A 737 -4.30 20.57 6.08
C VAL A 737 -4.88 19.79 4.89
N ALA A 738 -4.55 18.51 4.82
CA ALA A 738 -5.08 17.54 3.87
C ALA A 738 -6.01 16.53 4.55
N ILE A 739 -7.32 16.77 4.47
CA ILE A 739 -8.34 15.96 5.15
C ILE A 739 -8.96 14.96 4.17
N SER A 740 -8.91 13.66 4.46
CA SER A 740 -9.61 12.62 3.67
C SER A 740 -10.70 11.95 4.50
N PRO A 741 -11.67 11.27 3.86
CA PRO A 741 -12.59 10.38 4.59
C PRO A 741 -11.82 9.29 5.34
N ALA A 742 -12.29 8.92 6.52
CA ALA A 742 -11.60 7.99 7.41
C ALA A 742 -12.12 6.56 7.25
N PHE A 743 -11.66 5.84 6.23
CA PHE A 743 -12.15 4.48 5.91
C PHE A 743 -11.81 3.45 6.98
N ALA A 744 -12.72 2.50 7.20
CA ALA A 744 -12.47 1.32 8.04
C ALA A 744 -11.51 0.34 7.33
N SER A 745 -10.72 -0.39 8.11
CA SER A 745 -9.82 -1.42 7.56
C SER A 745 -10.58 -2.70 7.29
N ALA A 746 -10.63 -3.14 6.03
CA ALA A 746 -11.25 -4.40 5.63
C ALA A 746 -10.59 -5.66 6.26
N LEU A 747 -9.39 -5.51 6.83
CA LEU A 747 -8.69 -6.58 7.53
C LEU A 747 -9.30 -6.88 8.91
N VAL A 748 -10.00 -5.91 9.50
CA VAL A 748 -10.49 -5.98 10.88
C VAL A 748 -12.00 -5.79 10.96
N ASP A 749 -12.55 -4.93 10.10
CA ASP A 749 -13.96 -4.58 10.09
C ASP A 749 -14.68 -5.15 8.87
N LYS A 750 -15.93 -5.55 9.08
CA LYS A 750 -16.86 -5.77 7.96
C LYS A 750 -17.22 -4.41 7.37
N LEU A 751 -16.98 -4.26 6.07
CA LEU A 751 -17.38 -3.06 5.34
C LEU A 751 -18.90 -3.00 5.19
N ILE A 752 -19.46 -1.80 4.99
CA ILE A 752 -20.89 -1.62 4.73
C ILE A 752 -21.25 -2.34 3.43
N ASP A 753 -22.24 -3.22 3.53
CA ASP A 753 -22.88 -3.83 2.37
C ASP A 753 -24.03 -2.92 1.90
N PHE A 754 -23.81 -2.24 0.77
CA PHE A 754 -24.81 -1.33 0.19
C PHE A 754 -25.98 -2.05 -0.49
N SER A 755 -25.89 -3.37 -0.72
CA SER A 755 -27.05 -4.15 -1.19
C SER A 755 -28.14 -4.30 -0.11
N VAL A 756 -27.84 -3.91 1.13
CA VAL A 756 -28.71 -4.05 2.31
C VAL A 756 -28.80 -2.77 3.16
N SER A 757 -28.18 -1.66 2.76
CA SER A 757 -28.06 -0.45 3.59
C SER A 757 -29.18 0.57 3.36
N PRO A 758 -29.85 1.07 4.43
CA PRO A 758 -30.83 2.18 4.35
C PRO A 758 -30.23 3.49 3.78
N LEU A 759 -28.90 3.63 3.78
CA LEU A 759 -28.18 4.76 3.18
C LEU A 759 -28.44 4.87 1.68
N ALA A 760 -28.62 3.75 0.96
CA ALA A 760 -28.92 3.79 -0.46
C ALA A 760 -30.29 4.41 -0.74
N SER A 761 -31.27 4.20 0.14
CA SER A 761 -32.62 4.78 0.02
C SER A 761 -32.70 6.25 0.46
N GLU A 762 -31.89 6.70 1.42
CA GLU A 762 -31.83 8.12 1.80
C GLU A 762 -30.92 8.96 0.87
N ALA A 763 -29.87 8.35 0.28
CA ALA A 763 -28.95 9.04 -0.63
C ALA A 763 -29.47 9.18 -2.07
N SER A 764 -30.35 8.28 -2.51
CA SER A 764 -30.95 8.31 -3.86
C SER A 764 -32.15 9.24 -3.95
N GLY A 765 -32.94 9.43 -2.88
CA GLY A 765 -34.16 10.23 -2.94
C GLY A 765 -35.15 9.75 -4.02
N GLU A 766 -34.98 8.53 -4.53
CA GLU A 766 -35.84 7.96 -5.56
C GLU A 766 -36.92 7.12 -4.89
N ASP A 767 -38.17 7.51 -5.11
CA ASP A 767 -39.31 6.62 -4.92
C ASP A 767 -39.10 5.39 -5.79
N LEU A 768 -38.84 4.25 -5.16
CA LEU A 768 -38.73 2.97 -5.87
C LEU A 768 -40.04 2.74 -6.64
N ASN A 769 -39.97 2.79 -7.98
CA ASN A 769 -41.13 2.65 -8.85
C ASN A 769 -41.59 1.20 -9.03
N GLY A 770 -40.84 0.22 -8.52
CA GLY A 770 -41.12 -1.20 -8.60
C GLY A 770 -41.45 -1.86 -7.24
N CYS A 771 -41.93 -3.11 -7.30
CA CYS A 771 -42.17 -3.94 -6.14
C CYS A 771 -40.87 -4.28 -5.40
N GLN A 772 -40.77 -3.99 -4.10
CA GLN A 772 -39.54 -4.18 -3.31
C GLN A 772 -39.02 -5.64 -3.17
N VAL A 773 -39.72 -6.62 -3.72
CA VAL A 773 -39.33 -8.05 -3.63
C VAL A 773 -39.02 -8.65 -4.99
N CYS A 774 -39.76 -8.26 -6.03
CA CYS A 774 -39.67 -8.89 -7.35
C CYS A 774 -39.52 -7.88 -8.49
N ASP A 775 -39.38 -6.59 -8.15
CA ASP A 775 -39.12 -5.46 -9.04
C ASP A 775 -40.16 -5.18 -10.11
N LYS A 776 -41.33 -5.83 -10.06
CA LYS A 776 -42.44 -5.56 -10.98
C LYS A 776 -43.03 -4.16 -10.76
N ASP A 777 -43.28 -3.48 -11.87
CA ASP A 777 -43.84 -2.12 -11.90
C ASP A 777 -45.37 -2.09 -11.68
N LYS A 778 -46.04 -3.23 -11.88
CA LYS A 778 -47.49 -3.40 -11.75
C LYS A 778 -47.86 -4.72 -11.09
N ARG A 779 -49.10 -4.82 -10.62
CA ARG A 779 -49.71 -6.07 -10.16
C ARG A 779 -50.03 -7.00 -11.33
N ALA A 780 -50.30 -8.27 -11.03
CA ALA A 780 -50.62 -9.29 -12.05
C ALA A 780 -51.90 -8.98 -12.84
N ASP A 781 -52.81 -8.18 -12.27
CA ASP A 781 -54.05 -7.70 -12.90
C ASP A 781 -53.89 -6.36 -13.65
N GLY A 782 -52.66 -5.82 -13.75
CA GLY A 782 -52.37 -4.56 -14.41
C GLY A 782 -52.63 -3.30 -13.57
N SER A 783 -53.08 -3.44 -12.31
CA SER A 783 -53.28 -2.32 -11.38
C SER A 783 -51.99 -1.84 -10.70
N ASP A 784 -52.04 -0.64 -10.12
CA ASP A 784 -50.92 0.00 -9.44
C ASP A 784 -50.46 -0.77 -8.19
N LEU A 785 -49.18 -0.71 -7.87
CA LEU A 785 -48.60 -1.39 -6.71
C LEU A 785 -49.24 -0.95 -5.39
N MET A 786 -49.35 -1.86 -4.43
CA MET A 786 -49.80 -1.54 -3.09
C MET A 786 -48.72 -0.74 -2.36
N THR A 787 -49.07 0.44 -1.85
CA THR A 787 -48.20 1.23 -0.98
C THR A 787 -48.34 0.80 0.48
N CYS A 788 -47.25 0.86 1.24
CA CYS A 788 -47.30 0.66 2.69
C CYS A 788 -48.20 1.74 3.34
N SER A 789 -49.24 1.31 4.06
CA SER A 789 -50.19 2.22 4.71
C SER A 789 -49.63 3.06 5.85
N ARG A 790 -48.40 2.78 6.31
CA ARG A 790 -47.75 3.49 7.41
C ARG A 790 -46.78 4.57 6.92
N CYS A 791 -45.90 4.23 5.97
CA CYS A 791 -44.85 5.13 5.50
C CYS A 791 -45.07 5.66 4.08
N HIS A 792 -46.06 5.12 3.36
CA HIS A 792 -46.39 5.41 1.95
C HIS A 792 -45.27 5.22 0.90
N LYS A 793 -44.03 4.94 1.31
CA LYS A 793 -42.83 4.86 0.46
C LYS A 793 -42.54 3.48 -0.14
N ALA A 794 -42.87 2.39 0.56
CA ALA A 794 -42.62 1.04 0.03
C ALA A 794 -43.80 0.53 -0.81
N LYS A 795 -43.51 -0.01 -2.00
CA LYS A 795 -44.50 -0.55 -2.97
C LYS A 795 -44.38 -2.07 -3.13
N TYR A 796 -45.52 -2.77 -3.28
CA TYR A 796 -45.59 -4.22 -3.42
C TYR A 796 -46.63 -4.67 -4.46
N CYS A 797 -46.29 -5.65 -5.30
CA CYS A 797 -47.21 -6.16 -6.33
C CYS A 797 -48.26 -7.15 -5.78
N SER A 798 -48.08 -7.66 -4.56
CA SER A 798 -49.00 -8.60 -3.90
C SER A 798 -48.82 -8.63 -2.39
N LYS A 799 -49.81 -9.16 -1.65
CA LYS A 799 -49.71 -9.33 -0.18
C LYS A 799 -48.58 -10.28 0.21
N ASP A 800 -48.25 -11.24 -0.64
CA ASP A 800 -47.14 -12.16 -0.38
C ASP A 800 -45.80 -11.48 -0.53
N CYS A 801 -45.61 -10.64 -1.56
CA CYS A 801 -44.44 -9.78 -1.67
C CYS A 801 -44.35 -8.81 -0.47
N GLN A 802 -45.48 -8.25 -0.02
CA GLN A 802 -45.49 -7.43 1.18
C GLN A 802 -45.04 -8.21 2.42
N LYS A 803 -45.53 -9.44 2.65
CA LYS A 803 -45.11 -10.28 3.79
C LYS A 803 -43.63 -10.65 3.75
N VAL A 804 -43.11 -10.97 2.57
CA VAL A 804 -41.68 -11.29 2.36
C VAL A 804 -40.81 -10.05 2.62
N GLY A 805 -41.17 -8.91 2.02
CA GLY A 805 -40.46 -7.64 2.19
C GLY A 805 -40.59 -7.05 3.59
N TRP A 806 -41.69 -7.31 4.30
CA TRP A 806 -41.99 -6.76 5.64
C TRP A 806 -40.90 -7.06 6.66
N LYS A 807 -40.26 -8.23 6.59
CA LYS A 807 -39.17 -8.60 7.51
C LYS A 807 -38.02 -7.58 7.48
N LYS A 808 -37.71 -7.04 6.30
CA LYS A 808 -36.69 -6.00 6.09
C LYS A 808 -37.28 -4.60 6.26
N HIS A 809 -38.42 -4.33 5.63
CA HIS A 809 -39.04 -3.00 5.60
C HIS A 809 -39.44 -2.47 7.00
N LYS A 810 -39.89 -3.34 7.91
CA LYS A 810 -40.31 -2.93 9.26
C LYS A 810 -39.21 -2.22 10.06
N MET A 811 -37.94 -2.45 9.74
CA MET A 811 -36.80 -1.83 10.43
C MET A 811 -36.63 -0.36 10.07
N VAL A 812 -37.17 0.07 8.92
CA VAL A 812 -37.04 1.43 8.37
C VAL A 812 -38.39 2.13 8.19
N CYS A 813 -39.51 1.44 8.45
CA CYS A 813 -40.86 1.96 8.30
C CYS A 813 -41.20 3.00 9.40
N LYS A 814 -41.09 4.29 9.04
CA LYS A 814 -41.52 5.42 9.88
C LYS A 814 -42.84 5.98 9.35
N ALA A 815 -43.73 6.41 10.25
CA ALA A 815 -44.96 7.09 9.82
C ALA A 815 -44.57 8.36 9.05
N ASP A 816 -45.19 8.61 7.90
CA ASP A 816 -45.07 9.93 7.30
C ASP A 816 -45.74 10.92 8.25
N GLY A 817 -44.95 11.87 8.75
CA GLY A 817 -45.47 13.00 9.50
C GLY A 817 -46.18 13.90 8.49
N ASN A 818 -47.51 13.92 8.54
CA ASN A 818 -48.25 15.07 8.05
C ASN A 818 -48.08 16.23 9.02
#